data_AF-A0A248TJ60-F1
#
_entry.id   AF-A0A248TJ60-F1
#
_cell.length_a   1.000
_cell.length_b   1.000
_cell.length_c   1.000
_cell.angle_alpha   90.00
_cell.angle_beta   90.00
_cell.angle_gamma   90.00
#
_symmetry.space_group_name_H-M   'P 1'
#
loop_
_entity.id
_entity.type
_entity.pdbx_description
1 polymer ?
#
loop_
_entity_poly.entity_id
_entity_poly.type
_entity_poly.pdbx_seq_one_letter_code
_entity_poly.pdbx_strand_id
1 'polypeptide(L)'
;MLFYVWCNLYMWGKQKLKSVRKLAMLVIIFLLTFNGVFNFHYIAKAQENTIGEDLVFGFIFGETVGVQVDLYEKPDVESEVSIQIDDDTKVRILEQEEEFTKIELLNESNLVSSVNNIGYVQNQYLVEEEEADIYRVNRLDGIDDSNKEASEIETPENPDLNSEDTQEEVIENNIDDELINDSEESILEEEAELETEDGILEEDSQTNINQSTNEENSKADNINIQSRLATFSSTTNKLVQGLALKEPTYVYESASQNAKSLKRYSQGSILYYEHYNSSWYRTGVYINGIKVESFIKKNDVETIKENTLLTGIAKSNKTNVYEKAADGSKVIKSYSSGSFLQFRAFTSGWYLATVYVNGVAKKGYIRASDIEVGSTDETVISGIGVASPTKVYQKTSTGSKVLKSYNQGNTLMFKKFVTGWYQTNVYVNGKSQKGYINANDIRIPTENKVSHTGVGLKAPTKVYSNASNNSSALKEYSLGSILQYSTFIDGWYSTNVYVNGKKRAGFIKQEDVENSTSNPKLVSLYAVYDKVHVYTSASKSAKVIKSYNSGHLLKVNTFTSNWYRATVYVNGKKYTGYIHKDDLSTEKPGYLNLDLRKPAKLTVQEIKALFDRKGHGDSKLKDYAQEFINVQNKYGVNATYLVAHTILETGWGKQSNLFDYKNNLYGYGAYDVCPFTCGYYFDSVEDSISNVAYQVKSDYLTPNGKWYNGPDLIGMNVKYATDKDWQNKIARLMEDLQPYDAKYYSSTNVVTSNGPAPSGNWSRDIPAGKPYPSDVVKNMPAGTKATINTNANWRSFPYVNNNSNVIGTLKVSTEVIVLGYNTDVKTNGSYPYDTTWYRISVNGKQGWIYGDYLTFTNAKQAKVYTSSYDLLQQFK
;
A
#
# COMPACT_ATOMS: atom_id res chain seq x y z
N MET A 1 42.08 2.19 53.01
CA MET A 1 43.11 1.25 52.52
C MET A 1 42.60 0.31 51.42
N LEU A 2 41.35 -0.19 51.46
CA LEU A 2 40.76 -0.99 50.37
C LEU A 2 40.48 -0.19 49.07
N PHE A 3 40.18 1.11 49.17
CA PHE A 3 39.99 1.99 48.01
C PHE A 3 41.30 2.25 47.22
N TYR A 4 42.46 2.13 47.89
CA TYR A 4 43.77 2.33 47.26
C TYR A 4 44.26 1.06 46.53
N VAL A 5 43.78 -0.12 46.94
CA VAL A 5 44.09 -1.40 46.28
C VAL A 5 43.25 -1.58 45.01
N TRP A 6 41.99 -1.12 45.01
CA TRP A 6 41.12 -1.24 43.83
C TRP A 6 41.53 -0.28 42.69
N CYS A 7 41.94 0.95 43.00
CA CYS A 7 42.47 1.87 42.00
C CYS A 7 43.80 1.40 41.38
N ASN A 8 44.64 0.66 42.13
CA ASN A 8 45.88 0.11 41.59
C ASN A 8 45.67 -1.15 40.74
N LEU A 9 44.68 -2.01 41.02
CA LEU A 9 44.35 -3.13 40.13
C LEU A 9 43.66 -2.68 38.83
N TYR A 10 42.83 -1.64 38.86
CA TYR A 10 42.18 -1.11 37.66
C TYR A 10 43.16 -0.39 36.71
N MET A 11 44.20 0.24 37.26
CA MET A 11 45.28 0.87 36.48
C MET A 11 46.30 -0.16 35.93
N TRP A 12 46.44 -1.34 36.55
CA TRP A 12 47.34 -2.39 36.10
C TRP A 12 46.78 -3.22 34.91
N GLY A 13 45.45 -3.28 34.77
CA GLY A 13 44.79 -3.96 33.64
C GLY A 13 44.84 -3.20 32.30
N LYS A 14 44.95 -1.86 32.31
CA LYS A 14 44.98 -1.05 31.07
C LYS A 14 46.37 -0.84 30.47
N GLN A 15 47.46 -1.20 31.16
CA GLN A 15 48.82 -1.08 30.61
C GLN A 15 49.29 -2.32 29.80
N LYS A 16 48.60 -3.47 29.87
CA LYS A 16 48.98 -4.68 29.12
C LYS A 16 48.35 -4.85 27.72
N LEU A 17 47.37 -4.02 27.35
CA LEU A 17 46.80 -4.03 25.99
C LEU A 17 47.43 -2.99 25.03
N LYS A 18 48.19 -2.01 25.55
CA LYS A 18 48.90 -1.02 24.71
C LYS A 18 50.31 -1.47 24.28
N SER A 19 50.87 -2.54 24.85
CA SER A 19 52.21 -3.03 24.48
C SER A 19 52.22 -4.11 23.39
N VAL A 20 51.09 -4.77 23.11
CA VAL A 20 50.99 -5.79 22.04
C VAL A 20 50.83 -5.15 20.65
N ARG A 21 50.22 -3.96 20.55
CA ARG A 21 50.07 -3.22 19.29
C ARG A 21 51.33 -2.46 18.84
N LYS A 22 52.28 -2.17 19.74
CA LYS A 22 53.56 -1.53 19.38
C LYS A 22 54.64 -2.50 18.89
N LEU A 23 54.51 -3.81 19.16
CA LEU A 23 55.46 -4.82 18.68
C LEU A 23 55.16 -5.24 17.23
N ALA A 24 53.91 -5.16 16.78
CA ALA A 24 53.52 -5.47 15.39
C ALA A 24 53.92 -4.37 14.39
N MET A 25 53.91 -3.08 14.79
CA MET A 25 54.33 -1.98 13.93
C MET A 25 55.84 -1.91 13.68
N LEU A 26 56.68 -2.39 14.62
CA LEU A 26 58.14 -2.38 14.46
C LEU A 26 58.65 -3.47 13.49
N VAL A 27 57.87 -4.54 13.27
CA VAL A 27 58.21 -5.61 12.32
C VAL A 27 57.86 -5.22 10.87
N ILE A 28 56.86 -4.36 10.68
CA ILE A 28 56.46 -3.88 9.34
C ILE A 28 57.37 -2.74 8.86
N ILE A 29 57.87 -1.89 9.76
CA ILE A 29 58.84 -0.82 9.43
C ILE A 29 60.24 -1.39 9.12
N PHE A 30 60.57 -2.59 9.60
CA PHE A 30 61.83 -3.27 9.28
C PHE A 30 61.81 -4.00 7.91
N LEU A 31 60.63 -4.23 7.33
CA LEU A 31 60.47 -4.88 6.01
C LEU A 31 60.35 -3.89 4.84
N LEU A 32 60.27 -2.58 5.10
CA LEU A 32 60.09 -1.53 4.08
C LEU A 32 61.34 -0.66 3.80
N THR A 33 62.52 -1.00 4.34
CA THR A 33 63.76 -0.22 4.14
C THR A 33 64.85 -0.90 3.31
N PHE A 34 64.51 -1.94 2.52
CA PHE A 34 65.45 -2.55 1.58
C PHE A 34 64.80 -2.84 0.23
N ASN A 35 64.64 -1.79 -0.58
CA ASN A 35 64.75 -1.82 -2.05
C ASN A 35 64.65 -0.37 -2.58
N GLY A 36 65.75 0.37 -2.49
CA GLY A 36 66.03 1.43 -3.43
C GLY A 36 66.98 0.88 -4.49
N VAL A 37 66.72 1.12 -5.77
CA VAL A 37 67.55 1.93 -6.70
C VAL A 37 66.82 1.95 -8.06
N PHE A 38 66.33 3.11 -8.50
CA PHE A 38 66.70 3.81 -9.75
C PHE A 38 65.67 4.89 -10.11
N ASN A 39 66.20 6.10 -10.27
CA ASN A 39 65.54 7.34 -10.72
C ASN A 39 64.94 7.20 -12.14
N PHE A 40 63.88 7.96 -12.46
CA PHE A 40 63.95 9.08 -13.43
C PHE A 40 62.67 9.94 -13.46
N HIS A 41 62.90 11.22 -13.79
CA HIS A 41 61.98 12.36 -13.87
C HIS A 41 61.11 12.36 -15.15
N TYR A 42 59.84 12.77 -14.98
CA TYR A 42 59.06 13.73 -15.79
C TYR A 42 58.85 13.59 -17.34
N ILE A 43 57.55 13.66 -17.69
CA ILE A 43 56.87 14.25 -18.89
C ILE A 43 56.39 13.33 -20.04
N ALA A 44 55.09 13.52 -20.32
CA ALA A 44 54.32 13.45 -21.58
C ALA A 44 53.48 12.19 -21.93
N LYS A 45 52.16 12.47 -21.96
CA LYS A 45 51.05 11.86 -22.72
C LYS A 45 51.41 10.73 -23.71
N ALA A 46 50.78 9.57 -23.53
CA ALA A 46 49.83 8.99 -24.49
C ALA A 46 49.12 7.79 -23.85
N GLN A 47 47.89 7.59 -24.30
CA GLN A 47 46.82 6.77 -23.76
C GLN A 47 46.95 5.31 -24.23
N GLU A 48 46.99 4.36 -23.29
CA GLU A 48 46.38 3.02 -23.33
C GLU A 48 46.88 2.21 -22.12
N ASN A 49 45.98 1.81 -21.22
CA ASN A 49 46.13 0.60 -20.43
C ASN A 49 44.84 0.21 -19.72
N THR A 50 44.25 -0.90 -20.17
CA THR A 50 43.42 -1.80 -19.39
C THR A 50 44.25 -2.44 -18.28
N ILE A 51 43.89 -2.23 -17.01
CA ILE A 51 44.29 -3.07 -15.88
C ILE A 51 43.05 -3.26 -15.01
N GLY A 52 42.68 -4.52 -14.76
CA GLY A 52 41.58 -4.89 -13.87
C GLY A 52 41.94 -4.56 -12.43
N GLU A 53 41.10 -3.78 -11.77
CA GLU A 53 41.08 -3.65 -10.31
C GLU A 53 40.40 -4.88 -9.73
N ASP A 54 41.03 -5.54 -8.75
CA ASP A 54 40.37 -6.56 -7.94
C ASP A 54 39.15 -5.93 -7.27
N LEU A 55 37.96 -6.40 -7.62
CA LEU A 55 36.71 -5.89 -7.06
C LEU A 55 36.58 -6.37 -5.61
N VAL A 56 36.68 -5.44 -4.66
CA VAL A 56 36.48 -5.70 -3.22
C VAL A 56 35.04 -5.39 -2.83
N PHE A 57 34.40 -6.30 -2.11
CA PHE A 57 33.00 -6.18 -1.69
C PHE A 57 32.87 -6.25 -0.18
N GLY A 58 31.82 -5.60 0.34
CA GLY A 58 31.44 -5.64 1.75
C GLY A 58 29.94 -5.55 1.92
N PHE A 59 29.51 -5.60 3.18
CA PHE A 59 28.12 -5.41 3.60
C PHE A 59 28.01 -4.25 4.57
N ILE A 60 26.97 -3.43 4.39
CA ILE A 60 26.62 -2.36 5.30
C ILE A 60 25.65 -2.90 6.34
N PHE A 61 26.05 -2.86 7.60
CA PHE A 61 25.21 -3.22 8.74
C PHE A 61 24.96 -1.99 9.60
N GLY A 62 23.69 -1.74 9.91
CA GLY A 62 23.30 -0.72 10.88
C GLY A 62 23.78 -1.05 12.29
N GLU A 63 23.74 -0.05 13.17
CA GLU A 63 23.98 -0.22 14.62
C GLU A 63 23.17 -1.38 15.22
N THR A 64 21.95 -1.62 14.73
CA THR A 64 21.10 -2.78 15.07
C THR A 64 20.38 -3.29 13.83
N VAL A 65 19.89 -4.53 13.89
CA VAL A 65 19.24 -5.20 12.75
C VAL A 65 18.06 -4.37 12.23
N GLY A 66 18.02 -4.13 10.92
CA GLY A 66 17.00 -3.32 10.25
C GLY A 66 17.17 -1.80 10.36
N VAL A 67 18.26 -1.29 10.94
CA VAL A 67 18.55 0.15 10.98
C VAL A 67 19.34 0.56 9.74
N GLN A 68 18.80 1.53 8.99
CA GLN A 68 19.46 2.10 7.83
C GLN A 68 20.69 2.94 8.22
N VAL A 69 21.67 2.98 7.32
CA VAL A 69 22.94 3.69 7.47
C VAL A 69 22.98 4.83 6.46
N ASP A 70 23.37 6.03 6.91
CA ASP A 70 23.47 7.19 6.03
C ASP A 70 24.68 7.05 5.09
N LEU A 71 24.45 7.26 3.78
CA LEU A 71 25.51 7.42 2.78
C LEU A 71 25.73 8.91 2.53
N TYR A 72 26.87 9.43 2.95
CA TYR A 72 27.20 10.84 2.86
C TYR A 72 27.81 11.20 1.50
N GLU A 73 27.58 12.42 1.01
CA GLU A 73 28.24 12.89 -0.21
C GLU A 73 29.76 13.11 -0.03
N LYS A 74 30.20 13.37 1.20
CA LYS A 74 31.61 13.59 1.61
C LYS A 74 31.92 12.75 2.86
N PRO A 75 33.19 12.45 3.17
CA PRO A 75 33.58 11.71 4.39
C PRO A 75 33.46 12.57 5.65
N ASP A 76 32.24 13.04 5.95
CA ASP A 76 31.90 13.89 7.08
C ASP A 76 30.46 13.60 7.52
N VAL A 77 30.25 13.37 8.82
CA VAL A 77 28.91 13.09 9.39
C VAL A 77 27.96 14.28 9.32
N GLU A 78 28.49 15.49 9.18
CA GLU A 78 27.72 16.72 8.98
C GLU A 78 27.45 17.00 7.49
N SER A 79 27.96 16.15 6.57
CA SER A 79 27.67 16.24 5.14
C SER A 79 26.21 15.89 4.84
N GLU A 80 25.70 16.40 3.71
CA GLU A 80 24.40 15.97 3.19
C GLU A 80 24.37 14.46 2.97
N VAL A 81 23.25 13.84 3.36
CA VAL A 81 22.97 12.41 3.18
C VAL A 81 22.41 12.21 1.78
N SER A 82 23.17 11.51 0.94
CA SER A 82 22.80 11.17 -0.44
C SER A 82 21.67 10.14 -0.50
N ILE A 83 21.75 9.08 0.31
CA ILE A 83 20.77 8.00 0.43
C ILE A 83 20.92 7.32 1.79
N GLN A 84 19.85 6.68 2.28
CA GLN A 84 19.92 5.79 3.43
C GLN A 84 19.99 4.34 2.94
N ILE A 85 21.06 3.64 3.30
CA ILE A 85 21.35 2.26 2.90
C ILE A 85 20.66 1.31 3.88
N ASP A 86 19.93 0.32 3.36
CA ASP A 86 19.31 -0.72 4.19
C ASP A 86 20.35 -1.56 4.93
N ASP A 87 19.97 -2.02 6.12
CA ASP A 87 20.77 -2.99 6.88
C ASP A 87 20.99 -4.26 6.06
N ASP A 88 22.21 -4.81 6.11
CA ASP A 88 22.64 -5.98 5.36
C ASP A 88 22.67 -5.78 3.83
N THR A 89 23.02 -4.57 3.37
CA THR A 89 23.17 -4.25 1.94
C THR A 89 24.57 -4.56 1.43
N LYS A 90 24.68 -5.34 0.34
CA LYS A 90 25.96 -5.59 -0.35
C LYS A 90 26.40 -4.36 -1.14
N VAL A 91 27.66 -3.98 -0.98
CA VAL A 91 28.27 -2.81 -1.63
C VAL A 91 29.62 -3.15 -2.25
N ARG A 92 30.02 -2.38 -3.26
CA ARG A 92 31.40 -2.40 -3.77
C ARG A 92 32.23 -1.37 -3.02
N ILE A 93 33.37 -1.78 -2.50
CA ILE A 93 34.31 -0.89 -1.82
C ILE A 93 35.19 -0.24 -2.89
N LEU A 94 35.22 1.08 -2.92
CA LEU A 94 36.03 1.85 -3.89
C LEU A 94 37.33 2.34 -3.26
N GLU A 95 37.23 2.92 -2.06
CA GLU A 95 38.37 3.54 -1.37
C GLU A 95 38.10 3.57 0.13
N GLN A 96 39.04 3.07 0.94
CA GLN A 96 38.90 3.01 2.40
C GLN A 96 39.81 4.06 3.04
N GLU A 97 39.22 4.99 3.78
CA GLU A 97 39.90 6.03 4.56
C GLU A 97 39.88 5.69 6.06
N GLU A 98 40.39 6.58 6.93
CA GLU A 98 40.55 6.31 8.37
C GLU A 98 39.20 6.14 9.10
N GLU A 99 38.21 7.00 8.81
CA GLU A 99 36.89 6.97 9.46
C GLU A 99 35.74 6.60 8.51
N PHE A 100 35.93 6.77 7.19
CA PHE A 100 34.91 6.52 6.18
C PHE A 100 35.43 5.62 5.07
N THR A 101 34.52 4.89 4.43
CA THR A 101 34.79 4.12 3.22
C THR A 101 33.90 4.67 2.12
N LYS A 102 34.51 4.96 0.98
CA LYS A 102 33.81 5.26 -0.25
C LYS A 102 33.30 3.96 -0.87
N ILE A 103 31.99 3.89 -1.08
CA ILE A 103 31.32 2.71 -1.59
C ILE A 103 30.50 3.04 -2.83
N GLU A 104 30.24 2.03 -3.64
CA GLU A 104 29.22 2.05 -4.69
C GLU A 104 28.11 1.05 -4.37
N LEU A 105 26.86 1.51 -4.48
CA LEU A 105 25.68 0.67 -4.40
C LEU A 105 25.50 -0.13 -5.69
N LEU A 106 25.37 -1.44 -5.54
CA LEU A 106 25.15 -2.37 -6.64
C LEU A 106 23.67 -2.37 -7.03
N ASN A 107 23.32 -1.76 -8.17
CA ASN A 107 21.98 -1.86 -8.74
C ASN A 107 21.86 -3.15 -9.58
N GLU A 108 20.91 -4.03 -9.27
CA GLU A 108 20.66 -5.27 -10.04
C GLU A 108 19.98 -5.04 -11.41
N SER A 109 19.70 -3.79 -11.79
CA SER A 109 19.14 -3.45 -13.11
C SER A 109 20.03 -2.44 -13.83
N ASN A 110 20.75 -2.92 -14.84
CA ASN A 110 21.58 -2.14 -15.77
C ASN A 110 20.78 -1.23 -16.73
N LEU A 111 19.74 -0.55 -16.25
CA LEU A 111 18.99 0.44 -17.04
C LEU A 111 18.50 1.58 -16.15
N VAL A 112 18.90 2.79 -16.55
CA VAL A 112 18.54 4.12 -16.06
C VAL A 112 19.45 4.69 -14.95
N SER A 113 20.31 5.61 -15.41
CA SER A 113 21.05 6.58 -14.62
C SER A 113 20.11 7.45 -13.77
N SER A 114 20.08 7.22 -12.46
CA SER A 114 19.75 8.25 -11.49
C SER A 114 20.97 8.53 -10.62
N VAL A 115 21.17 9.80 -10.34
CA VAL A 115 22.34 10.43 -9.75
C VAL A 115 22.58 9.90 -8.32
N ASN A 116 23.85 9.58 -8.00
CA ASN A 116 24.42 9.24 -6.68
C ASN A 116 24.32 7.78 -6.15
N ASN A 117 24.82 6.80 -6.91
CA ASN A 117 25.10 5.44 -6.38
C ASN A 117 26.46 5.33 -5.65
N ILE A 118 27.24 6.41 -5.57
CA ILE A 118 28.55 6.45 -4.93
C ILE A 118 28.53 7.48 -3.80
N GLY A 119 29.05 7.11 -2.64
CA GLY A 119 29.19 8.01 -1.49
C GLY A 119 30.05 7.41 -0.38
N TYR A 120 30.03 8.03 0.80
CA TYR A 120 30.87 7.69 1.94
C TYR A 120 30.05 7.15 3.11
N VAL A 121 30.48 6.03 3.68
CA VAL A 121 29.87 5.42 4.88
C VAL A 121 30.90 5.33 5.99
N GLN A 122 30.51 5.51 7.26
CA GLN A 122 31.46 5.33 8.36
C GLN A 122 31.94 3.86 8.44
N ASN A 123 33.23 3.65 8.64
CA ASN A 123 33.87 2.34 8.64
C ASN A 123 33.24 1.34 9.63
N GLN A 124 32.69 1.85 10.74
CA GLN A 124 32.01 1.02 11.76
C GLN A 124 30.78 0.25 11.25
N TYR A 125 30.19 0.70 10.13
CA TYR A 125 29.03 0.06 9.52
C TYR A 125 29.41 -0.90 8.39
N LEU A 126 30.66 -0.86 7.92
CA LEU A 126 31.12 -1.72 6.85
C LEU A 126 31.77 -2.97 7.44
N VAL A 127 31.31 -4.12 6.99
CA VAL A 127 31.92 -5.42 7.29
C VAL A 127 32.31 -6.07 5.97
N GLU A 128 33.56 -6.51 5.85
CA GLU A 128 34.05 -7.16 4.64
C GLU A 128 33.27 -8.44 4.33
N GLU A 129 33.15 -8.80 3.04
CA GLU A 129 32.29 -9.89 2.59
C GLU A 129 32.61 -11.24 3.30
N GLU A 130 33.89 -11.51 3.59
CA GLU A 130 34.30 -12.75 4.27
C GLU A 130 33.91 -12.82 5.75
N GLU A 131 33.70 -11.68 6.42
CA GLU A 131 33.30 -11.62 7.83
C GLU A 131 31.78 -11.39 8.03
N ALA A 132 31.08 -10.99 6.96
CA ALA A 132 29.68 -10.57 7.03
C ALA A 132 28.75 -11.65 7.60
N ASP A 133 28.97 -12.93 7.26
CA ASP A 133 28.14 -14.03 7.80
C ASP A 133 28.33 -14.24 9.30
N ILE A 134 29.55 -14.07 9.82
CA ILE A 134 29.84 -14.16 11.26
C ILE A 134 29.22 -12.97 11.99
N TYR A 135 29.34 -11.77 11.41
CA TYR A 135 28.76 -10.55 11.97
C TYR A 135 27.21 -10.62 12.07
N ARG A 136 26.54 -11.17 11.03
CA ARG A 136 25.08 -11.41 11.04
C ARG A 136 24.62 -12.28 12.21
N VAL A 137 25.40 -13.28 12.59
CA VAL A 137 25.07 -14.18 13.72
C VAL A 137 25.26 -13.47 15.05
N ASN A 138 26.43 -12.87 15.27
CA ASN A 138 26.80 -12.28 16.56
C ASN A 138 25.89 -11.12 16.98
N ARG A 139 25.33 -10.37 16.02
CA ARG A 139 24.42 -9.26 16.30
C ARG A 139 22.98 -9.67 16.62
N LEU A 140 22.61 -10.93 16.41
CA LEU A 140 21.29 -11.47 16.73
C LEU A 140 21.23 -12.12 18.13
N ASP A 141 22.34 -12.65 18.62
CA ASP A 141 22.41 -13.30 19.95
C ASP A 141 22.30 -12.31 21.12
N GLY A 142 22.56 -11.02 20.91
CA GLY A 142 22.42 -9.97 21.93
C GLY A 142 20.98 -9.57 22.30
N ILE A 143 19.96 -10.17 21.65
CA ILE A 143 18.54 -9.87 21.88
C ILE A 143 17.90 -10.86 22.88
N ASP A 144 18.46 -12.05 23.07
CA ASP A 144 17.80 -13.15 23.81
C ASP A 144 18.22 -13.26 25.30
N ASP A 145 19.34 -12.64 25.71
CA ASP A 145 19.93 -12.85 27.05
C ASP A 145 19.60 -11.77 28.12
N SER A 146 18.71 -10.82 27.83
CA SER A 146 18.32 -9.76 28.81
C SER A 146 17.14 -10.13 29.72
N ASN A 147 16.69 -11.39 29.71
CA ASN A 147 15.50 -11.85 30.43
C ASN A 147 15.77 -12.65 31.72
N LYS A 148 16.95 -12.53 32.34
CA LYS A 148 17.27 -13.31 33.56
C LYS A 148 17.77 -12.59 34.81
N GLU A 149 17.97 -11.27 34.80
CA GLU A 149 18.34 -10.55 36.04
C GLU A 149 17.63 -9.20 36.13
N ALA A 150 16.38 -9.21 36.60
CA ALA A 150 15.74 -8.08 37.29
C ALA A 150 14.36 -8.51 37.83
N SER A 151 14.33 -9.40 38.82
CA SER A 151 13.13 -9.64 39.64
C SER A 151 13.52 -9.74 41.10
N GLU A 152 13.82 -8.60 41.72
CA GLU A 152 13.68 -8.42 43.16
C GLU A 152 13.02 -7.06 43.39
N ILE A 153 11.80 -7.09 43.92
CA ILE A 153 11.27 -6.24 45.00
C ILE A 153 9.80 -6.63 45.21
N GLU A 154 9.60 -7.39 46.31
CA GLU A 154 8.52 -7.48 47.30
C GLU A 154 7.25 -6.62 47.12
N THR A 155 6.01 -6.95 47.50
CA THR A 155 5.26 -7.97 48.29
C THR A 155 3.75 -7.55 48.19
N PRO A 156 2.70 -8.08 48.89
CA PRO A 156 2.56 -9.24 49.81
C PRO A 156 1.34 -10.18 49.56
N GLU A 157 1.47 -11.37 50.16
CA GLU A 157 0.49 -12.24 50.87
C GLU A 157 -1.03 -12.12 50.61
N ASN A 158 -1.66 -13.25 50.23
CA ASN A 158 -2.62 -13.97 51.08
C ASN A 158 -2.87 -15.41 50.52
N PRO A 159 -3.45 -16.36 51.26
CA PRO A 159 -2.86 -17.67 51.44
C PRO A 159 -3.76 -18.80 50.91
N ASP A 160 -3.21 -20.00 51.05
CA ASP A 160 -3.94 -21.22 51.39
C ASP A 160 -4.73 -21.99 50.32
N LEU A 161 -4.20 -23.21 50.14
CA LEU A 161 -4.88 -24.50 50.18
C LEU A 161 -5.30 -25.15 48.85
N ASN A 162 -4.36 -25.94 48.32
CA ASN A 162 -4.32 -27.41 48.39
C ASN A 162 -5.39 -28.27 47.67
N SER A 163 -4.90 -29.46 47.28
CA SER A 163 -5.54 -30.67 46.74
C SER A 163 -5.90 -30.66 45.25
N GLU A 164 -5.18 -31.39 44.40
CA GLU A 164 -5.10 -32.86 44.24
C GLU A 164 -6.31 -33.46 43.51
N ASP A 165 -6.04 -33.81 42.24
CA ASP A 165 -6.09 -35.18 41.71
C ASP A 165 -7.37 -35.73 41.04
N THR A 166 -7.10 -36.65 40.11
CA THR A 166 -7.96 -37.60 39.36
C THR A 166 -8.77 -37.05 38.17
N GLN A 167 -8.40 -37.37 36.92
CA GLN A 167 -8.46 -38.63 36.14
C GLN A 167 -9.85 -38.96 35.54
N GLU A 168 -9.82 -39.04 34.21
CA GLU A 168 -10.57 -39.87 33.25
C GLU A 168 -12.01 -40.33 33.58
N GLU A 169 -12.93 -40.06 32.66
CA GLU A 169 -13.65 -41.17 32.02
C GLU A 169 -14.20 -40.81 30.63
N VAL A 170 -14.08 -41.79 29.75
CA VAL A 170 -14.60 -41.90 28.39
C VAL A 170 -16.03 -42.44 28.46
N ILE A 171 -16.96 -41.89 27.67
CA ILE A 171 -18.18 -42.60 27.26
C ILE A 171 -18.42 -42.35 25.77
N GLU A 172 -18.29 -43.43 24.98
CA GLU A 172 -18.90 -43.61 23.66
C GLU A 172 -20.42 -43.79 23.80
N ASN A 173 -21.19 -43.31 22.83
CA ASN A 173 -22.11 -44.17 22.08
C ASN A 173 -22.70 -43.48 20.84
N ASN A 174 -22.68 -44.25 19.75
CA ASN A 174 -23.35 -44.08 18.47
C ASN A 174 -24.89 -44.04 18.60
N ILE A 175 -25.57 -43.48 17.58
CA ILE A 175 -26.37 -44.22 16.56
C ILE A 175 -27.10 -43.18 15.66
N ASP A 176 -26.75 -43.20 14.37
CA ASP A 176 -27.56 -43.28 13.11
C ASP A 176 -29.11 -43.12 13.22
N ASP A 177 -29.93 -42.82 12.20
CA ASP A 177 -29.87 -42.63 10.75
C ASP A 177 -31.26 -42.10 10.31
N GLU A 178 -31.36 -41.51 9.11
CA GLU A 178 -32.47 -41.60 8.12
C GLU A 178 -32.41 -40.37 7.19
N LEU A 179 -31.93 -40.47 5.94
CA LEU A 179 -32.54 -41.05 4.72
C LEU A 179 -33.86 -40.42 4.28
N ILE A 180 -33.82 -39.64 3.18
CA ILE A 180 -34.81 -39.72 2.09
C ILE A 180 -34.05 -39.66 0.76
N ASN A 181 -34.35 -40.65 -0.07
CA ASN A 181 -33.87 -40.92 -1.43
C ASN A 181 -34.92 -40.47 -2.46
N ASP A 182 -34.56 -40.66 -3.74
CA ASP A 182 -35.37 -40.70 -4.97
C ASP A 182 -35.36 -39.42 -5.79
N SER A 183 -35.16 -39.45 -7.11
CA SER A 183 -34.83 -40.54 -8.04
C SER A 183 -34.54 -39.94 -9.41
N GLU A 184 -33.76 -40.66 -10.20
CA GLU A 184 -33.50 -40.45 -11.63
C GLU A 184 -34.77 -40.50 -12.49
N GLU A 185 -34.78 -39.81 -13.64
CA GLU A 185 -35.32 -40.38 -14.87
C GLU A 185 -34.70 -39.75 -16.13
N SER A 186 -34.53 -40.59 -17.14
CA SER A 186 -33.83 -40.40 -18.40
C SER A 186 -34.75 -40.75 -19.57
N ILE A 187 -34.87 -39.91 -20.61
CA ILE A 187 -35.40 -40.22 -21.97
C ILE A 187 -34.80 -39.12 -22.90
N LEU A 188 -33.91 -39.34 -23.89
CA LEU A 188 -33.88 -40.09 -25.17
C LEU A 188 -34.73 -39.52 -26.34
N GLU A 189 -34.01 -39.08 -27.38
CA GLU A 189 -34.19 -39.26 -28.84
C GLU A 189 -35.32 -38.57 -29.65
N GLU A 190 -34.89 -37.88 -30.72
CA GLU A 190 -35.25 -37.93 -32.17
C GLU A 190 -35.19 -36.51 -32.80
N GLU A 191 -34.29 -36.23 -33.76
CA GLU A 191 -34.42 -36.43 -35.22
C GLU A 191 -35.54 -35.55 -35.83
N ALA A 192 -35.43 -34.86 -36.97
CA ALA A 192 -34.44 -34.70 -38.05
C ALA A 192 -34.93 -33.53 -38.95
N GLU A 193 -34.24 -33.34 -40.09
CA GLU A 193 -34.61 -32.61 -41.31
C GLU A 193 -34.25 -31.11 -41.41
N LEU A 194 -33.89 -30.57 -42.56
CA LEU A 194 -33.02 -30.93 -43.70
C LEU A 194 -33.10 -29.71 -44.64
N GLU A 195 -31.98 -29.41 -45.29
CA GLU A 195 -31.81 -28.79 -46.62
C GLU A 195 -32.55 -27.50 -47.05
N THR A 196 -31.75 -26.52 -47.47
CA THR A 196 -31.55 -26.03 -48.87
C THR A 196 -30.50 -24.92 -48.72
N GLU A 197 -29.25 -24.99 -49.20
CA GLU A 197 -28.71 -25.18 -50.56
C GLU A 197 -29.30 -24.24 -51.62
N ASP A 198 -28.50 -23.23 -51.97
CA ASP A 198 -28.19 -22.71 -53.31
C ASP A 198 -27.41 -21.40 -53.08
N GLY A 199 -26.20 -21.17 -53.58
CA GLY A 199 -25.51 -21.75 -54.72
C GLY A 199 -25.10 -20.61 -55.66
N ILE A 200 -23.87 -20.71 -56.20
CA ILE A 200 -23.55 -20.42 -57.61
C ILE A 200 -23.33 -18.92 -57.95
N LEU A 201 -22.27 -18.45 -58.63
CA LEU A 201 -21.14 -18.99 -59.42
C LEU A 201 -20.16 -17.81 -59.68
N GLU A 202 -18.83 -17.99 -59.75
CA GLU A 202 -17.99 -18.09 -60.99
C GLU A 202 -18.11 -16.87 -61.94
N GLU A 203 -17.12 -16.42 -62.70
CA GLU A 203 -15.82 -16.92 -63.15
C GLU A 203 -15.07 -15.76 -63.84
N ASP A 204 -13.79 -16.02 -64.15
CA ASP A 204 -13.11 -15.66 -65.39
C ASP A 204 -12.35 -14.33 -65.62
N SER A 205 -11.02 -14.50 -65.58
CA SER A 205 -10.16 -14.67 -66.77
C SER A 205 -9.99 -13.54 -67.81
N GLN A 206 -8.70 -13.20 -67.96
CA GLN A 206 -7.95 -13.10 -69.21
C GLN A 206 -7.78 -11.74 -69.95
N THR A 207 -6.53 -11.27 -69.82
CA THR A 207 -5.56 -10.93 -70.89
C THR A 207 -5.72 -9.66 -71.73
N ASN A 208 -4.57 -8.99 -71.87
CA ASN A 208 -3.79 -8.80 -73.11
C ASN A 208 -3.53 -7.34 -73.57
N ILE A 209 -2.24 -7.12 -73.91
CA ILE A 209 -1.71 -6.40 -75.10
C ILE A 209 -0.87 -5.10 -74.90
N ASN A 210 0.39 -5.21 -75.39
CA ASN A 210 1.27 -4.22 -76.04
C ASN A 210 1.92 -3.08 -75.22
N GLN A 211 3.09 -2.53 -75.56
CA GLN A 211 4.24 -2.82 -76.45
C GLN A 211 5.34 -1.79 -76.06
N SER A 212 6.62 -2.15 -76.20
CA SER A 212 7.70 -1.41 -76.91
C SER A 212 7.58 0.14 -77.00
N THR A 213 8.56 1.02 -76.71
CA THR A 213 10.03 0.99 -76.95
C THR A 213 10.65 2.33 -76.49
N ASN A 214 11.95 2.29 -76.13
CA ASN A 214 13.04 3.31 -76.26
C ASN A 214 12.83 4.73 -75.66
N GLU A 215 13.82 5.45 -75.12
CA GLU A 215 15.26 5.56 -75.42
C GLU A 215 15.95 6.36 -74.29
N GLU A 216 17.14 5.92 -73.85
CA GLU A 216 18.38 6.70 -73.65
C GLU A 216 18.41 7.97 -72.74
N ASN A 217 19.48 8.41 -72.07
CA ASN A 217 20.90 8.05 -71.94
C ASN A 217 21.46 8.85 -70.74
N SER A 218 22.41 8.31 -69.97
CA SER A 218 23.63 9.05 -69.56
C SER A 218 24.63 8.12 -68.85
N LYS A 219 25.80 7.99 -69.48
CA LYS A 219 27.03 7.29 -69.05
C LYS A 219 27.92 8.18 -68.16
N ALA A 220 28.72 7.52 -67.29
CA ALA A 220 30.20 7.58 -67.19
C ALA A 220 30.62 6.83 -65.90
N ASP A 221 31.23 5.63 -65.96
CA ASP A 221 32.66 5.31 -66.18
C ASP A 221 33.55 5.68 -64.95
N ASN A 222 34.45 4.86 -64.38
CA ASN A 222 35.21 3.71 -64.87
C ASN A 222 35.90 2.90 -63.72
N ILE A 223 35.93 1.57 -63.91
CA ILE A 223 37.01 0.56 -63.72
C ILE A 223 37.77 0.43 -62.37
N ASN A 224 37.70 -0.78 -61.77
CA ASN A 224 38.92 -1.53 -61.41
C ASN A 224 38.70 -3.06 -61.53
N ILE A 225 39.66 -3.72 -62.16
CA ILE A 225 39.75 -5.16 -62.42
C ILE A 225 40.35 -5.84 -61.19
N GLN A 226 39.69 -6.88 -60.66
CA GLN A 226 40.41 -8.04 -60.12
C GLN A 226 39.52 -9.28 -60.04
N SER A 227 39.85 -10.24 -60.91
CA SER A 227 39.76 -11.69 -60.76
C SER A 227 39.02 -12.22 -59.52
N ARG A 228 37.77 -12.66 -59.71
CA ARG A 228 37.16 -13.66 -58.81
C ARG A 228 37.47 -15.05 -59.34
N LEU A 229 38.58 -15.61 -58.85
CA LEU A 229 38.68 -17.06 -58.66
C LEU A 229 37.54 -17.46 -57.73
N ALA A 230 36.42 -17.88 -58.30
CA ALA A 230 35.45 -18.69 -57.57
C ALA A 230 36.10 -20.05 -57.33
N THR A 231 36.66 -20.20 -56.14
CA THR A 231 37.14 -21.45 -55.57
C THR A 231 35.97 -22.43 -55.60
N PHE A 232 35.94 -23.31 -56.61
CA PHE A 232 35.20 -24.56 -56.56
C PHE A 232 35.79 -25.35 -55.39
N SER A 233 35.13 -25.24 -54.23
CA SER A 233 35.37 -26.14 -53.12
C SER A 233 35.04 -27.55 -53.62
N SER A 234 36.08 -28.36 -53.73
CA SER A 234 36.00 -29.79 -53.99
C SER A 234 35.26 -30.48 -52.85
N THR A 235 33.93 -30.52 -52.92
CA THR A 235 33.17 -31.50 -52.15
C THR A 235 33.60 -32.87 -52.64
N THR A 236 34.37 -33.57 -51.82
CA THR A 236 34.56 -35.01 -51.92
C THR A 236 33.19 -35.66 -52.08
N ASN A 237 32.99 -36.40 -53.17
CA ASN A 237 31.72 -37.05 -53.45
C ASN A 237 31.49 -38.19 -52.44
N LYS A 238 30.91 -37.85 -51.29
CA LYS A 238 30.58 -38.80 -50.24
C LYS A 238 29.28 -39.50 -50.63
N LEU A 239 29.35 -40.82 -50.78
CA LEU A 239 28.17 -41.66 -50.92
C LEU A 239 27.30 -41.50 -49.66
N VAL A 240 26.05 -41.05 -49.83
CA VAL A 240 25.06 -40.89 -48.76
C VAL A 240 23.96 -41.93 -48.87
N GLN A 241 23.30 -42.21 -47.74
CA GLN A 241 22.14 -43.09 -47.67
C GLN A 241 20.86 -42.25 -47.77
N GLY A 242 19.86 -42.75 -48.50
CA GLY A 242 18.54 -42.14 -48.57
C GLY A 242 17.40 -43.14 -48.61
N LEU A 243 16.22 -42.64 -48.29
CA LEU A 243 14.96 -43.37 -48.25
C LEU A 243 14.17 -43.14 -49.54
N ALA A 244 13.70 -44.20 -50.20
CA ALA A 244 12.74 -44.11 -51.29
C ALA A 244 11.38 -43.60 -50.78
N LEU A 245 10.90 -42.46 -51.29
CA LEU A 245 9.66 -41.82 -50.85
C LEU A 245 8.42 -42.30 -51.62
N LYS A 246 8.59 -42.93 -52.79
CA LYS A 246 7.49 -43.31 -53.70
C LYS A 246 7.42 -44.82 -53.92
N GLU A 247 6.23 -45.31 -54.25
CA GLU A 247 5.98 -46.68 -54.70
C GLU A 247 5.61 -46.69 -56.20
N PRO A 248 6.53 -47.09 -57.10
CA PRO A 248 7.96 -47.29 -56.89
C PRO A 248 8.79 -46.00 -57.07
N THR A 249 9.96 -45.94 -56.44
CA THR A 249 11.03 -45.00 -56.78
C THR A 249 11.86 -45.58 -57.93
N TYR A 250 11.95 -44.83 -59.03
CA TYR A 250 12.65 -45.24 -60.24
C TYR A 250 14.11 -44.79 -60.25
N VAL A 251 14.97 -45.63 -60.83
CA VAL A 251 16.36 -45.32 -61.18
C VAL A 251 16.50 -45.36 -62.70
N TYR A 252 17.08 -44.32 -63.27
CA TYR A 252 17.10 -44.04 -64.71
C TYR A 252 18.51 -44.14 -65.30
N GLU A 253 18.61 -44.51 -66.57
CA GLU A 253 19.89 -44.61 -67.30
C GLU A 253 20.59 -43.25 -67.52
N SER A 254 19.83 -42.16 -67.54
CA SER A 254 20.34 -40.78 -67.62
C SER A 254 19.53 -39.85 -66.72
N ALA A 255 20.03 -38.64 -66.46
CA ALA A 255 19.39 -37.63 -65.62
C ALA A 255 18.15 -36.97 -66.30
N SER A 256 17.20 -37.80 -66.74
CA SER A 256 15.96 -37.41 -67.41
C SER A 256 14.84 -38.38 -67.03
N GLN A 257 13.63 -37.86 -66.77
CA GLN A 257 12.47 -38.69 -66.45
C GLN A 257 11.92 -39.46 -67.66
N ASN A 258 12.30 -39.05 -68.88
CA ASN A 258 11.94 -39.75 -70.11
C ASN A 258 12.93 -40.87 -70.45
N ALA A 259 14.02 -41.00 -69.70
CA ALA A 259 15.03 -42.03 -69.90
C ALA A 259 14.49 -43.41 -69.47
N LYS A 260 15.08 -44.49 -69.99
CA LYS A 260 14.69 -45.85 -69.60
C LYS A 260 14.91 -46.05 -68.10
N SER A 261 13.87 -46.55 -67.42
CA SER A 261 14.03 -47.02 -66.05
C SER A 261 14.82 -48.33 -66.04
N LEU A 262 15.95 -48.32 -65.33
CA LEU A 262 16.82 -49.47 -65.16
C LEU A 262 16.40 -50.34 -63.98
N LYS A 263 15.87 -49.73 -62.92
CA LYS A 263 15.42 -50.43 -61.72
C LYS A 263 14.32 -49.64 -61.01
N ARG A 264 13.46 -50.37 -60.29
CA ARG A 264 12.40 -49.82 -59.44
C ARG A 264 12.56 -50.34 -58.02
N TYR A 265 12.39 -49.45 -57.04
CA TYR A 265 12.47 -49.76 -55.62
C TYR A 265 11.14 -49.43 -54.95
N SER A 266 10.74 -50.26 -53.99
CA SER A 266 9.54 -49.97 -53.18
C SER A 266 9.79 -48.79 -52.25
N GLN A 267 8.72 -48.10 -51.86
CA GLN A 267 8.74 -47.08 -50.82
C GLN A 267 9.41 -47.66 -49.57
N GLY A 268 10.24 -46.84 -48.91
CA GLY A 268 10.98 -47.24 -47.73
C GLY A 268 12.28 -48.02 -48.01
N SER A 269 12.62 -48.27 -49.29
CA SER A 269 13.91 -48.86 -49.67
C SER A 269 15.08 -47.93 -49.33
N ILE A 270 16.17 -48.47 -48.79
CA ILE A 270 17.42 -47.74 -48.55
C ILE A 270 18.26 -47.74 -49.82
N LEU A 271 18.56 -46.55 -50.33
CA LEU A 271 19.32 -46.33 -51.55
C LEU A 271 20.62 -45.59 -51.21
N TYR A 272 21.66 -45.83 -52.01
CA TYR A 272 22.97 -45.19 -51.86
C TYR A 272 23.24 -44.33 -53.08
N TYR A 273 23.48 -43.06 -52.86
CA TYR A 273 23.66 -42.11 -53.95
C TYR A 273 24.58 -40.96 -53.54
N GLU A 274 25.07 -40.22 -54.51
CA GLU A 274 25.94 -39.07 -54.31
C GLU A 274 25.42 -37.90 -55.15
N HIS A 275 25.86 -36.69 -54.81
CA HIS A 275 25.39 -35.49 -55.49
C HIS A 275 25.76 -35.52 -56.99
N TYR A 276 24.81 -35.17 -57.86
CA TYR A 276 25.06 -34.97 -59.29
C TYR A 276 24.77 -33.53 -59.72
N ASN A 277 23.50 -33.11 -59.68
CA ASN A 277 23.09 -31.73 -59.97
C ASN A 277 21.92 -31.30 -59.08
N SER A 278 21.32 -30.13 -59.33
CA SER A 278 20.21 -29.60 -58.52
C SER A 278 19.00 -30.55 -58.42
N SER A 279 18.72 -31.34 -59.46
CA SER A 279 17.49 -32.16 -59.57
C SER A 279 17.73 -33.66 -59.45
N TRP A 280 18.99 -34.10 -59.54
CA TRP A 280 19.35 -35.52 -59.61
C TRP A 280 20.50 -35.88 -58.68
N TYR A 281 20.44 -37.11 -58.17
CA TYR A 281 21.56 -37.82 -57.59
C TYR A 281 22.08 -38.86 -58.59
N ARG A 282 23.38 -39.19 -58.49
CA ARG A 282 23.97 -40.32 -59.21
C ARG A 282 24.15 -41.51 -58.26
N THR A 283 23.96 -42.72 -58.78
CA THR A 283 24.01 -43.99 -58.03
C THR A 283 24.57 -45.09 -58.93
N GLY A 284 25.01 -46.21 -58.35
CA GLY A 284 25.36 -47.42 -59.10
C GLY A 284 24.37 -48.54 -58.81
N VAL A 285 23.69 -49.06 -59.84
CA VAL A 285 22.80 -50.23 -59.71
C VAL A 285 23.37 -51.42 -60.46
N TYR A 286 23.16 -52.63 -59.93
CA TYR A 286 23.57 -53.86 -60.59
C TYR A 286 22.46 -54.39 -61.50
N ILE A 287 22.76 -54.55 -62.78
CA ILE A 287 21.90 -55.17 -63.80
C ILE A 287 22.66 -56.39 -64.32
N ASN A 288 22.09 -57.60 -64.15
CA ASN A 288 22.74 -58.87 -64.53
C ASN A 288 24.18 -59.03 -63.97
N GLY A 289 24.42 -58.55 -62.74
CA GLY A 289 25.74 -58.62 -62.09
C GLY A 289 26.72 -57.50 -62.46
N ILE A 290 26.41 -56.66 -63.45
CA ILE A 290 27.24 -55.53 -63.87
C ILE A 290 26.75 -54.24 -63.19
N LYS A 291 27.66 -53.50 -62.56
CA LYS A 291 27.36 -52.20 -61.96
C LYS A 291 27.24 -51.14 -63.06
N VAL A 292 26.07 -50.54 -63.20
CA VAL A 292 25.75 -49.50 -64.16
C VAL A 292 25.58 -48.18 -63.41
N GLU A 293 26.21 -47.11 -63.90
CA GLU A 293 25.97 -45.75 -63.41
C GLU A 293 24.56 -45.30 -63.79
N SER A 294 23.83 -44.69 -62.86
CA SER A 294 22.42 -44.38 -63.03
C SER A 294 22.00 -43.19 -62.17
N PHE A 295 20.79 -42.68 -62.37
CA PHE A 295 20.33 -41.43 -61.78
C PHE A 295 19.01 -41.58 -61.03
N ILE A 296 18.89 -40.88 -59.90
CA ILE A 296 17.69 -40.86 -59.05
C ILE A 296 17.21 -39.41 -58.93
N LYS A 297 15.91 -39.17 -59.11
CA LYS A 297 15.33 -37.83 -58.95
C LYS A 297 15.34 -37.44 -57.47
N LYS A 298 15.85 -36.24 -57.14
CA LYS A 298 15.98 -35.81 -55.73
C LYS A 298 14.66 -35.82 -54.97
N ASN A 299 13.55 -35.42 -55.59
CA ASN A 299 12.23 -35.38 -54.93
C ASN A 299 11.61 -36.77 -54.69
N ASP A 300 12.21 -37.84 -55.21
CA ASP A 300 11.73 -39.22 -55.02
C ASP A 300 12.45 -39.94 -53.88
N VAL A 301 13.43 -39.28 -53.26
CA VAL A 301 14.23 -39.80 -52.14
C VAL A 301 14.45 -38.74 -51.08
N GLU A 302 14.61 -39.15 -49.83
CA GLU A 302 15.05 -38.27 -48.75
C GLU A 302 16.37 -38.76 -48.16
N THR A 303 17.37 -37.88 -48.08
CA THR A 303 18.65 -38.22 -47.46
C THR A 303 18.46 -38.47 -45.97
N ILE A 304 18.96 -39.60 -45.48
CA ILE A 304 18.83 -40.00 -44.09
C ILE A 304 19.72 -39.07 -43.24
N LYS A 305 19.11 -38.41 -42.25
CA LYS A 305 19.77 -37.49 -41.32
C LYS A 305 20.60 -38.27 -40.30
N GLU A 306 21.55 -37.58 -39.66
CA GLU A 306 22.46 -38.17 -38.67
C GLU A 306 21.74 -39.03 -37.62
N ASN A 307 22.40 -40.11 -37.22
CA ASN A 307 21.90 -41.15 -36.32
C ASN A 307 21.88 -40.71 -34.84
N THR A 308 21.49 -39.46 -34.58
CA THR A 308 21.44 -38.84 -33.25
C THR A 308 20.40 -39.55 -32.40
N LEU A 309 20.81 -40.00 -31.21
CA LEU A 309 19.91 -40.60 -30.25
C LEU A 309 19.01 -39.52 -29.64
N LEU A 310 17.70 -39.73 -29.75
CA LEU A 310 16.65 -38.89 -29.22
C LEU A 310 15.80 -39.70 -28.24
N THR A 311 15.09 -38.98 -27.39
CA THR A 311 14.08 -39.56 -26.50
C THR A 311 12.79 -38.78 -26.62
N GLY A 312 11.67 -39.40 -26.28
CA GLY A 312 10.36 -38.76 -26.39
C GLY A 312 9.25 -39.69 -25.92
N ILE A 313 8.02 -39.32 -26.24
CA ILE A 313 6.83 -40.10 -25.88
C ILE A 313 5.96 -40.41 -27.09
N ALA A 314 5.24 -41.53 -27.01
CA ALA A 314 4.15 -41.86 -27.91
C ALA A 314 2.99 -40.85 -27.74
N LYS A 315 2.60 -40.17 -28.81
CA LYS A 315 1.51 -39.17 -28.79
C LYS A 315 0.12 -39.81 -28.86
N SER A 316 -0.02 -40.79 -29.75
CA SER A 316 -1.29 -41.44 -30.09
C SER A 316 -1.66 -42.56 -29.11
N ASN A 317 -2.95 -42.90 -29.01
CA ASN A 317 -3.43 -44.06 -28.24
C ASN A 317 -2.69 -45.35 -28.60
N LYS A 318 -2.24 -45.44 -29.86
CA LYS A 318 -1.42 -46.53 -30.39
C LYS A 318 -0.35 -45.97 -31.34
N THR A 319 0.87 -45.78 -30.85
CA THR A 319 2.04 -45.45 -31.68
C THR A 319 2.67 -46.74 -32.19
N ASN A 320 2.62 -46.95 -33.50
CA ASN A 320 3.13 -48.17 -34.14
C ASN A 320 4.60 -48.05 -34.52
N VAL A 321 5.30 -49.19 -34.44
CA VAL A 321 6.63 -49.39 -35.00
C VAL A 321 6.51 -50.33 -36.19
N TYR A 322 6.98 -49.87 -37.33
CA TYR A 322 6.84 -50.50 -38.63
C TYR A 322 8.13 -51.20 -39.05
N GLU A 323 8.04 -52.28 -39.83
CA GLU A 323 9.20 -53.02 -40.35
C GLU A 323 10.00 -52.21 -41.39
N LYS A 324 9.33 -51.32 -42.11
CA LYS A 324 9.89 -50.37 -43.09
C LYS A 324 9.31 -48.98 -42.87
N ALA A 325 10.09 -47.93 -43.18
CA ALA A 325 9.61 -46.55 -43.24
C ALA A 325 8.81 -46.30 -44.53
N ALA A 326 7.64 -46.91 -44.62
CA ALA A 326 6.73 -46.85 -45.75
C ALA A 326 5.28 -46.95 -45.27
N ASP A 327 4.36 -46.41 -46.06
CA ASP A 327 2.93 -46.54 -45.78
C ASP A 327 2.47 -47.99 -46.02
N GLY A 328 1.54 -48.47 -45.18
CA GLY A 328 1.08 -49.86 -45.24
C GLY A 328 2.10 -50.92 -44.78
N SER A 329 3.26 -50.50 -44.26
CA SER A 329 4.26 -51.43 -43.74
C SER A 329 3.74 -52.25 -42.55
N LYS A 330 4.27 -53.46 -42.37
CA LYS A 330 3.87 -54.35 -41.28
C LYS A 330 4.23 -53.75 -39.93
N VAL A 331 3.25 -53.67 -39.03
CA VAL A 331 3.48 -53.29 -37.62
C VAL A 331 4.15 -54.43 -36.89
N ILE A 332 5.30 -54.16 -36.26
CA ILE A 332 6.08 -55.13 -35.50
C ILE A 332 5.97 -54.94 -33.98
N LYS A 333 5.59 -53.74 -33.53
CA LYS A 333 5.31 -53.40 -32.12
C LYS A 333 4.39 -52.18 -32.05
N SER A 334 3.65 -52.01 -30.96
CA SER A 334 2.89 -50.80 -30.67
C SER A 334 3.09 -50.37 -29.22
N TYR A 335 2.99 -49.06 -28.98
CA TYR A 335 3.10 -48.43 -27.67
C TYR A 335 1.86 -47.59 -27.38
N SER A 336 1.39 -47.60 -26.13
CA SER A 336 0.30 -46.73 -25.69
C SER A 336 0.78 -45.27 -25.57
N SER A 337 -0.15 -44.32 -25.63
CA SER A 337 0.15 -42.90 -25.36
C SER A 337 0.93 -42.71 -24.05
N GLY A 338 1.88 -41.77 -24.03
CA GLY A 338 2.76 -41.47 -22.90
C GLY A 338 3.88 -42.50 -22.64
N SER A 339 4.01 -43.53 -23.49
CA SER A 339 5.14 -44.47 -23.37
C SER A 339 6.45 -43.80 -23.72
N PHE A 340 7.47 -43.95 -22.87
CA PHE A 340 8.82 -43.49 -23.13
C PHE A 340 9.47 -44.29 -24.26
N LEU A 341 10.06 -43.58 -25.23
CA LEU A 341 10.69 -44.18 -26.40
C LEU A 341 12.10 -43.61 -26.59
N GLN A 342 13.04 -44.48 -26.92
CA GLN A 342 14.36 -44.12 -27.43
C GLN A 342 14.40 -44.44 -28.92
N PHE A 343 14.76 -43.47 -29.72
CA PHE A 343 14.79 -43.57 -31.17
C PHE A 343 15.89 -42.68 -31.72
N ARG A 344 16.18 -42.78 -33.01
CA ARG A 344 17.22 -42.02 -33.68
C ARG A 344 16.60 -41.24 -34.84
N ALA A 345 17.13 -40.05 -35.09
CA ALA A 345 16.78 -39.30 -36.28
C ALA A 345 17.04 -40.16 -37.52
N PHE A 346 16.12 -40.12 -38.48
CA PHE A 346 16.20 -40.92 -39.70
C PHE A 346 15.80 -40.09 -40.91
N THR A 347 14.53 -39.72 -41.04
CA THR A 347 14.06 -38.74 -42.05
C THR A 347 13.11 -37.74 -41.41
N SER A 348 12.65 -36.73 -42.15
CA SER A 348 11.66 -35.76 -41.66
C SER A 348 10.35 -36.43 -41.23
N GLY A 349 9.93 -37.50 -41.92
CA GLY A 349 8.69 -38.24 -41.61
C GLY A 349 8.87 -39.43 -40.67
N TRP A 350 10.10 -39.88 -40.40
CA TRP A 350 10.36 -41.15 -39.72
C TRP A 350 11.53 -41.09 -38.74
N TYR A 351 11.38 -41.80 -37.63
CA TYR A 351 12.45 -42.12 -36.69
C TYR A 351 12.83 -43.60 -36.78
N LEU A 352 14.08 -43.92 -36.48
CA LEU A 352 14.58 -45.30 -36.38
C LEU A 352 14.62 -45.74 -34.92
N ALA A 353 13.99 -46.87 -34.59
CA ALA A 353 13.96 -47.43 -33.25
C ALA A 353 14.45 -48.89 -33.24
N THR A 354 14.93 -49.33 -32.09
CA THR A 354 15.19 -50.75 -31.82
C THR A 354 14.12 -51.25 -30.86
N VAL A 355 13.34 -52.24 -31.29
CA VAL A 355 12.27 -52.86 -30.50
C VAL A 355 12.55 -54.34 -30.27
N TYR A 356 12.07 -54.88 -29.16
CA TYR A 356 12.17 -56.31 -28.87
C TYR A 356 10.85 -57.00 -29.16
N VAL A 357 10.86 -57.96 -30.09
CA VAL A 357 9.73 -58.80 -30.46
C VAL A 357 10.09 -60.23 -30.06
N ASN A 358 9.36 -60.80 -29.09
CA ASN A 358 9.64 -62.11 -28.52
C ASN A 358 11.10 -62.26 -28.04
N GLY A 359 11.64 -61.23 -27.39
CA GLY A 359 13.02 -61.21 -26.88
C GLY A 359 14.12 -60.90 -27.92
N VAL A 360 13.79 -60.84 -29.21
CA VAL A 360 14.75 -60.55 -30.28
C VAL A 360 14.73 -59.08 -30.66
N ALA A 361 15.89 -58.43 -30.67
CA ALA A 361 16.03 -57.04 -31.10
C ALA A 361 15.81 -56.92 -32.62
N LYS A 362 14.88 -56.03 -33.02
CA LYS A 362 14.59 -55.71 -34.41
C LYS A 362 14.66 -54.20 -34.63
N LYS A 363 15.22 -53.80 -35.78
CA LYS A 363 15.09 -52.42 -36.26
C LYS A 363 13.65 -52.19 -36.71
N GLY A 364 13.11 -51.03 -36.39
CA GLY A 364 11.81 -50.60 -36.85
C GLY A 364 11.74 -49.09 -36.98
N TYR A 365 10.68 -48.61 -37.61
CA TYR A 365 10.50 -47.21 -37.97
C TYR A 365 9.24 -46.67 -37.33
N ILE A 366 9.30 -45.46 -36.79
CA ILE A 366 8.17 -44.79 -36.13
C ILE A 366 7.88 -43.51 -36.90
N ARG A 367 6.60 -43.20 -37.15
CA ARG A 367 6.23 -41.93 -37.79
C ARG A 367 6.58 -40.77 -36.86
N ALA A 368 7.20 -39.72 -37.41
CA ALA A 368 7.60 -38.56 -36.63
C ALA A 368 6.39 -37.83 -36.01
N SER A 369 5.24 -37.83 -36.70
CA SER A 369 4.00 -37.24 -36.20
C SER A 369 3.37 -37.98 -35.01
N ASP A 370 3.73 -39.25 -34.79
CA ASP A 370 3.21 -40.08 -33.69
C ASP A 370 4.04 -39.96 -32.40
N ILE A 371 5.05 -39.08 -32.42
CA ILE A 371 6.03 -38.89 -31.35
C ILE A 371 6.07 -37.42 -30.95
N GLU A 372 6.03 -37.17 -29.64
CA GLU A 372 6.49 -35.90 -29.08
C GLU A 372 7.94 -36.09 -28.63
N VAL A 373 8.86 -35.40 -29.30
CA VAL A 373 10.29 -35.45 -28.97
C VAL A 373 10.51 -34.72 -27.65
N GLY A 374 11.20 -35.38 -26.73
CA GLY A 374 11.61 -34.77 -25.47
C GLY A 374 12.70 -33.74 -25.68
N SER A 375 12.70 -32.72 -24.83
CA SER A 375 13.74 -31.72 -24.70
C SER A 375 15.11 -32.38 -24.54
N THR A 376 16.09 -31.88 -25.28
CA THR A 376 17.52 -32.22 -25.12
C THR A 376 18.21 -31.29 -24.10
N ASP A 377 17.47 -30.36 -23.51
CA ASP A 377 17.97 -29.47 -22.46
C ASP A 377 18.24 -30.27 -21.18
N GLU A 378 19.52 -30.37 -20.83
CA GLU A 378 19.97 -31.08 -19.64
C GLU A 378 20.00 -30.21 -18.39
N THR A 379 19.55 -28.95 -18.47
CA THR A 379 19.49 -28.00 -17.34
C THR A 379 18.57 -28.54 -16.25
N VAL A 380 19.14 -28.73 -15.06
CA VAL A 380 18.38 -29.08 -13.86
C VAL A 380 17.84 -27.81 -13.24
N ILE A 381 16.52 -27.75 -13.09
CA ILE A 381 15.79 -26.65 -12.46
C ILE A 381 15.24 -27.15 -11.12
N SER A 382 15.15 -26.24 -10.16
CA SER A 382 14.53 -26.47 -8.86
C SER A 382 13.15 -25.82 -8.83
N GLY A 383 12.14 -26.53 -8.33
CA GLY A 383 10.77 -26.00 -8.19
C GLY A 383 10.07 -26.55 -6.97
N ILE A 384 8.99 -25.89 -6.57
CA ILE A 384 8.20 -26.21 -5.39
C ILE A 384 6.94 -26.96 -5.77
N GLY A 385 6.72 -28.12 -5.14
CA GLY A 385 5.48 -28.87 -5.27
C GLY A 385 4.30 -28.12 -4.66
N VAL A 386 3.34 -27.69 -5.46
CA VAL A 386 2.15 -26.96 -4.98
C VAL A 386 0.92 -27.86 -4.81
N ALA A 387 0.95 -29.07 -5.35
CA ALA A 387 -0.06 -30.09 -5.12
C ALA A 387 0.19 -30.84 -3.79
N SER A 388 -0.88 -31.31 -3.14
CA SER A 388 -0.83 -32.09 -1.90
C SER A 388 -1.47 -33.47 -2.08
N PRO A 389 -0.71 -34.56 -2.31
CA PRO A 389 0.74 -34.58 -2.54
C PRO A 389 1.11 -34.26 -4.00
N THR A 390 2.33 -33.76 -4.20
CA THR A 390 2.97 -33.66 -5.52
C THR A 390 3.51 -35.03 -5.90
N LYS A 391 3.03 -35.59 -7.02
CA LYS A 391 3.28 -36.98 -7.41
C LYS A 391 4.34 -37.06 -8.52
N VAL A 392 5.22 -38.05 -8.39
CA VAL A 392 6.15 -38.46 -9.46
C VAL A 392 5.61 -39.75 -10.07
N TYR A 393 5.32 -39.70 -11.36
CA TYR A 393 4.70 -40.77 -12.12
C TYR A 393 5.72 -41.58 -12.92
N GLN A 394 5.40 -42.84 -13.21
CA GLN A 394 6.26 -43.71 -14.02
C GLN A 394 6.23 -43.33 -15.51
N LYS A 395 5.13 -42.75 -15.98
CA LYS A 395 4.95 -42.25 -17.35
C LYS A 395 4.46 -40.80 -17.31
N THR A 396 4.50 -40.10 -18.43
CA THR A 396 3.91 -38.76 -18.62
C THR A 396 2.38 -38.84 -18.72
N SER A 397 1.75 -39.44 -17.70
CA SER A 397 0.30 -39.60 -17.56
C SER A 397 -0.05 -39.70 -16.09
N THR A 398 -1.01 -38.90 -15.65
CA THR A 398 -1.51 -38.87 -14.26
C THR A 398 -2.24 -40.15 -13.87
N GLY A 399 -2.71 -40.94 -14.83
CA GLY A 399 -3.26 -42.28 -14.61
C GLY A 399 -2.20 -43.39 -14.50
N SER A 400 -0.91 -43.08 -14.67
CA SER A 400 0.16 -44.07 -14.55
C SER A 400 0.56 -44.32 -13.10
N LYS A 401 1.30 -45.40 -12.86
CA LYS A 401 1.81 -45.76 -11.53
C LYS A 401 2.59 -44.59 -10.91
N VAL A 402 2.22 -44.20 -9.70
CA VAL A 402 2.98 -43.25 -8.88
C VAL A 402 4.23 -43.96 -8.34
N LEU A 403 5.41 -43.41 -8.63
CA LEU A 403 6.69 -43.89 -8.12
C LEU A 403 7.00 -43.33 -6.73
N LYS A 404 6.70 -42.05 -6.52
CA LYS A 404 6.93 -41.35 -5.25
C LYS A 404 5.96 -40.18 -5.09
N SER A 405 5.69 -39.79 -3.86
CA SER A 405 4.85 -38.64 -3.52
C SER A 405 5.59 -37.76 -2.51
N TYR A 406 5.43 -36.46 -2.68
CA TYR A 406 6.03 -35.43 -1.83
C TYR A 406 4.93 -34.54 -1.28
N ASN A 407 5.04 -34.13 -0.02
CA ASN A 407 4.10 -33.17 0.56
C ASN A 407 4.20 -31.83 -0.18
N GLN A 408 3.14 -31.03 -0.15
CA GLN A 408 3.17 -29.66 -0.66
C GLN A 408 4.32 -28.86 -0.02
N GLY A 409 4.92 -27.96 -0.78
CA GLY A 409 6.02 -27.10 -0.37
C GLY A 409 7.40 -27.74 -0.51
N ASN A 410 7.51 -29.04 -0.81
CA ASN A 410 8.79 -29.69 -1.03
C ASN A 410 9.48 -29.17 -2.29
N THR A 411 10.79 -28.93 -2.17
CA THR A 411 11.67 -28.61 -3.29
C THR A 411 12.01 -29.87 -4.08
N LEU A 412 11.78 -29.83 -5.39
CA LEU A 412 12.01 -30.92 -6.32
C LEU A 412 12.97 -30.46 -7.43
N MET A 413 13.93 -31.31 -7.76
CA MET A 413 14.87 -31.08 -8.87
C MET A 413 14.44 -31.88 -10.08
N PHE A 414 14.35 -31.23 -11.24
CA PHE A 414 13.86 -31.84 -12.46
C PHE A 414 14.40 -31.12 -13.71
N LYS A 415 14.20 -31.72 -14.88
CA LYS A 415 14.54 -31.17 -16.19
C LYS A 415 13.27 -31.03 -17.03
N LYS A 416 13.25 -30.06 -17.95
CA LYS A 416 12.20 -30.02 -18.99
C LYS A 416 12.24 -31.31 -19.79
N PHE A 417 11.07 -31.89 -20.08
CA PHE A 417 10.99 -33.10 -20.89
C PHE A 417 10.06 -32.91 -22.07
N VAL A 418 8.75 -32.93 -21.87
CA VAL A 418 7.76 -32.70 -22.93
C VAL A 418 6.76 -31.67 -22.44
N THR A 419 5.86 -31.23 -23.31
CA THR A 419 4.85 -30.24 -22.94
C THR A 419 4.05 -30.72 -21.73
N GLY A 420 3.99 -29.90 -20.68
CA GLY A 420 3.27 -30.22 -19.44
C GLY A 420 3.96 -31.21 -18.49
N TRP A 421 5.18 -31.70 -18.80
CA TRP A 421 5.88 -32.69 -17.96
C TRP A 421 7.35 -32.39 -17.75
N TYR A 422 7.77 -32.48 -16.51
CA TYR A 422 9.18 -32.50 -16.11
C TYR A 422 9.67 -33.93 -15.89
N GLN A 423 10.96 -34.18 -16.11
CA GLN A 423 11.63 -35.46 -15.82
C GLN A 423 12.51 -35.31 -14.56
N THR A 424 12.45 -36.29 -13.67
CA THR A 424 13.28 -36.35 -12.46
C THR A 424 13.77 -37.78 -12.20
N ASN A 425 14.70 -37.95 -11.27
CA ASN A 425 15.11 -39.25 -10.75
C ASN A 425 14.65 -39.37 -9.30
N VAL A 426 13.95 -40.45 -8.97
CA VAL A 426 13.49 -40.76 -7.62
C VAL A 426 14.02 -42.12 -7.17
N TYR A 427 14.35 -42.24 -5.89
CA TYR A 427 14.73 -43.51 -5.30
C TYR A 427 13.50 -44.26 -4.78
N VAL A 428 13.25 -45.44 -5.34
CA VAL A 428 12.20 -46.38 -4.93
C VAL A 428 12.89 -47.67 -4.49
N ASN A 429 12.73 -48.05 -3.21
CA ASN A 429 13.41 -49.21 -2.61
C ASN A 429 14.93 -49.20 -2.84
N GLY A 430 15.57 -48.04 -2.65
CA GLY A 430 17.02 -47.84 -2.82
C GLY A 430 17.51 -47.80 -4.28
N LYS A 431 16.65 -48.01 -5.28
CA LYS A 431 17.01 -47.95 -6.69
C LYS A 431 16.55 -46.65 -7.32
N SER A 432 17.46 -45.97 -8.03
CA SER A 432 17.12 -44.77 -8.81
C SER A 432 16.23 -45.17 -9.99
N GLN A 433 15.09 -44.51 -10.11
CA GLN A 433 14.14 -44.67 -11.19
C GLN A 433 13.82 -43.31 -11.78
N LYS A 434 13.82 -43.25 -13.12
CA LYS A 434 13.36 -42.07 -13.85
C LYS A 434 11.84 -41.95 -13.68
N GLY A 435 11.38 -40.75 -13.35
CA GLY A 435 9.97 -40.43 -13.20
C GLY A 435 9.62 -39.06 -13.76
N TYR A 436 8.32 -38.77 -13.79
CA TYR A 436 7.77 -37.59 -14.45
C TYR A 436 6.84 -36.83 -13.52
N ILE A 437 6.95 -35.50 -13.50
CA ILE A 437 6.12 -34.61 -12.67
C ILE A 437 5.25 -33.78 -13.60
N ASN A 438 3.96 -33.64 -13.29
CA ASN A 438 3.08 -32.74 -14.02
C ASN A 438 3.52 -31.29 -13.74
N ALA A 439 3.76 -30.50 -14.79
CA ALA A 439 4.24 -29.14 -14.64
C ALA A 439 3.26 -28.23 -13.88
N ASN A 440 1.96 -28.51 -13.92
CA ASN A 440 0.94 -27.76 -13.19
C ASN A 440 1.06 -27.93 -11.66
N ASP A 441 1.67 -29.03 -11.20
CA ASP A 441 1.88 -29.34 -9.79
C ASP A 441 3.14 -28.66 -9.22
N ILE A 442 3.87 -27.89 -10.05
CA ILE A 442 5.12 -27.25 -9.69
C ILE A 442 5.02 -25.73 -9.88
N ARG A 443 5.63 -24.97 -8.97
CA ARG A 443 5.94 -23.55 -9.17
C ARG A 443 7.44 -23.32 -9.09
N ILE A 444 7.98 -22.60 -10.05
CA ILE A 444 9.39 -22.24 -10.07
C ILE A 444 9.51 -20.90 -9.33
N PRO A 445 10.36 -20.80 -8.29
CA PRO A 445 10.62 -19.53 -7.60
C PRO A 445 11.10 -18.44 -8.56
N THR A 446 10.76 -17.18 -8.27
CA THR A 446 11.28 -16.04 -9.04
C THR A 446 12.82 -16.00 -8.99
N GLU A 447 13.45 -15.79 -10.14
CA GLU A 447 14.92 -15.65 -10.24
C GLU A 447 15.38 -14.31 -9.65
N ASN A 448 14.66 -13.23 -9.95
CA ASN A 448 14.93 -11.89 -9.42
C ASN A 448 14.21 -11.73 -8.08
N LYS A 449 14.91 -12.02 -6.98
CA LYS A 449 14.36 -11.90 -5.64
C LYS A 449 14.42 -10.44 -5.19
N VAL A 450 13.26 -9.86 -4.87
CA VAL A 450 13.18 -8.54 -4.24
C VAL A 450 13.14 -8.73 -2.73
N SER A 451 14.03 -8.06 -2.01
CA SER A 451 14.05 -8.04 -0.55
C SER A 451 13.07 -7.02 0.00
N HIS A 452 12.44 -7.38 1.10
CA HIS A 452 11.48 -6.57 1.83
C HIS A 452 11.82 -6.60 3.32
N THR A 453 11.60 -5.46 3.97
CA THR A 453 11.36 -5.39 5.42
C THR A 453 9.86 -5.21 5.62
N GLY A 454 9.30 -5.83 6.64
CA GLY A 454 7.87 -5.75 6.94
C GLY A 454 7.52 -6.07 8.38
N VAL A 455 6.22 -6.13 8.65
CA VAL A 455 5.67 -6.40 9.99
C VAL A 455 4.83 -7.67 9.97
N GLY A 456 4.94 -8.49 11.02
CA GLY A 456 4.04 -9.62 11.24
C GLY A 456 2.63 -9.15 11.64
N LEU A 457 1.60 -9.62 10.94
CA LEU A 457 0.21 -9.24 11.15
C LEU A 457 -0.57 -10.22 12.05
N LYS A 458 0.03 -11.37 12.39
CA LYS A 458 -0.58 -12.41 13.24
C LYS A 458 0.23 -12.67 14.50
N ALA A 459 -0.44 -13.14 15.55
CA ALA A 459 0.18 -13.64 16.78
C ALA A 459 -0.13 -15.15 16.93
N PRO A 460 0.83 -16.06 16.65
CA PRO A 460 2.15 -15.81 16.07
C PRO A 460 2.13 -15.64 14.54
N THR A 461 3.08 -14.86 14.02
CA THR A 461 3.49 -14.90 12.61
C THR A 461 4.52 -16.01 12.45
N LYS A 462 4.23 -17.01 11.62
CA LYS A 462 5.02 -18.24 11.54
C LYS A 462 5.97 -18.24 10.35
N VAL A 463 7.19 -18.72 10.58
CA VAL A 463 8.12 -19.11 9.52
C VAL A 463 8.10 -20.61 9.41
N TYR A 464 7.71 -21.11 8.24
CA TYR A 464 7.51 -22.52 7.96
C TYR A 464 8.76 -23.17 7.35
N SER A 465 8.91 -24.48 7.53
CA SER A 465 10.01 -25.25 6.95
C SER A 465 9.88 -25.48 5.45
N ASN A 466 8.65 -25.46 4.93
CA ASN A 466 8.34 -25.49 3.50
C ASN A 466 7.26 -24.44 3.19
N ALA A 467 7.10 -24.07 1.92
CA ALA A 467 6.01 -23.20 1.47
C ALA A 467 4.66 -23.95 1.47
N SER A 468 4.20 -24.36 2.65
CA SER A 468 2.93 -25.05 2.88
C SER A 468 2.46 -24.86 4.32
N ASN A 469 1.14 -24.70 4.48
CA ASN A 469 0.47 -24.55 5.77
C ASN A 469 0.58 -25.80 6.66
N ASN A 470 0.82 -26.95 6.04
CA ASN A 470 0.91 -28.24 6.74
C ASN A 470 2.35 -28.58 7.14
N SER A 471 3.32 -27.71 6.84
CA SER A 471 4.71 -27.91 7.22
C SER A 471 4.98 -27.39 8.63
N SER A 472 6.01 -27.92 9.28
CA SER A 472 6.38 -27.52 10.64
C SER A 472 6.84 -26.06 10.69
N ALA A 473 6.43 -25.32 11.72
CA ALA A 473 7.01 -24.02 12.01
C ALA A 473 8.47 -24.18 12.46
N LEU A 474 9.37 -23.43 11.83
CA LEU A 474 10.77 -23.30 12.22
C LEU A 474 10.94 -22.25 13.33
N LYS A 475 10.18 -21.16 13.25
CA LYS A 475 10.23 -20.04 14.19
C LYS A 475 8.90 -19.30 14.21
N GLU A 476 8.56 -18.72 15.35
CA GLU A 476 7.33 -17.97 15.56
C GLU A 476 7.66 -16.58 16.10
N TYR A 477 6.94 -15.58 15.62
CA TYR A 477 7.15 -14.18 15.95
C TYR A 477 5.87 -13.57 16.48
N SER A 478 5.98 -12.67 17.46
CA SER A 478 4.83 -11.94 18.00
C SER A 478 4.27 -10.93 16.99
N LEU A 479 3.02 -10.51 17.18
CA LEU A 479 2.40 -9.45 16.39
C LEU A 479 3.28 -8.20 16.33
N GLY A 480 3.41 -7.61 15.14
CA GLY A 480 4.20 -6.41 14.91
C GLY A 480 5.71 -6.64 14.83
N SER A 481 6.19 -7.88 14.96
CA SER A 481 7.61 -8.21 14.78
C SER A 481 8.11 -7.73 13.42
N ILE A 482 9.32 -7.15 13.42
CA ILE A 482 9.96 -6.63 12.21
C ILE A 482 10.70 -7.79 11.55
N LEU A 483 10.34 -8.10 10.31
CA LEU A 483 10.82 -9.28 9.59
C LEU A 483 11.45 -8.86 8.27
N GLN A 484 12.53 -9.55 7.89
CA GLN A 484 13.16 -9.43 6.59
C GLN A 484 12.89 -10.70 5.78
N TYR A 485 12.47 -10.54 4.53
CA TYR A 485 12.13 -11.64 3.65
C TYR A 485 12.18 -11.20 2.19
N SER A 486 12.22 -12.15 1.26
CA SER A 486 12.31 -11.88 -0.18
C SER A 486 11.21 -12.61 -0.94
N THR A 487 10.82 -12.07 -2.10
CA THR A 487 9.88 -12.71 -3.04
C THR A 487 10.31 -14.15 -3.35
N PHE A 488 9.32 -15.05 -3.46
CA PHE A 488 9.58 -16.47 -3.70
C PHE A 488 8.63 -17.07 -4.73
N ILE A 489 7.48 -17.60 -4.31
CA ILE A 489 6.38 -18.05 -5.17
C ILE A 489 5.10 -17.35 -4.73
N ASP A 490 4.07 -17.33 -5.57
CA ASP A 490 2.80 -16.69 -5.22
C ASP A 490 2.27 -17.16 -3.86
N GLY A 491 1.92 -16.20 -2.99
CA GLY A 491 1.43 -16.43 -1.64
C GLY A 491 2.52 -16.68 -0.58
N TRP A 492 3.79 -16.79 -0.96
CA TRP A 492 4.89 -17.09 -0.05
C TRP A 492 6.11 -16.20 -0.27
N TYR A 493 6.68 -15.72 0.83
CA TYR A 493 8.02 -15.16 0.89
C TYR A 493 9.00 -16.21 1.41
N SER A 494 10.28 -16.02 1.07
CA SER A 494 11.39 -16.78 1.65
C SER A 494 12.17 -15.90 2.62
N THR A 495 12.68 -16.49 3.70
CA THR A 495 13.49 -15.81 4.71
C THR A 495 14.54 -16.76 5.27
N ASN A 496 15.52 -16.25 6.01
CA ASN A 496 16.44 -17.05 6.78
C ASN A 496 16.19 -16.85 8.27
N VAL A 497 16.02 -17.95 9.00
CA VAL A 497 15.85 -17.95 10.45
C VAL A 497 16.93 -18.80 11.11
N TYR A 498 17.31 -18.44 12.33
CA TYR A 498 18.20 -19.25 13.16
C TYR A 498 17.38 -20.13 14.09
N VAL A 499 17.61 -21.44 14.01
CA VAL A 499 17.00 -22.46 14.87
C VAL A 499 18.14 -23.21 15.56
N ASN A 500 18.25 -23.07 16.88
CA ASN A 500 19.35 -23.63 17.68
C ASN A 500 20.73 -23.20 17.14
N GLY A 501 20.91 -21.90 16.89
CA GLY A 501 22.15 -21.32 16.35
C GLY A 501 22.46 -21.65 14.87
N LYS A 502 21.63 -22.45 14.19
CA LYS A 502 21.85 -22.82 12.78
C LYS A 502 20.90 -22.06 11.86
N LYS A 503 21.47 -21.40 10.85
CA LYS A 503 20.72 -20.73 9.77
C LYS A 503 19.93 -21.77 8.97
N ARG A 504 18.64 -21.54 8.81
CA ARG A 504 17.73 -22.34 7.99
C ARG A 504 16.90 -21.44 7.09
N ALA A 505 16.76 -21.82 5.83
CA ALA A 505 15.78 -21.22 4.96
C ALA A 505 14.38 -21.57 5.48
N GLY A 506 13.50 -20.58 5.50
CA GLY A 506 12.11 -20.72 5.89
C GLY A 506 11.20 -19.89 5.01
N PHE A 507 9.90 -20.09 5.17
CA PHE A 507 8.89 -19.49 4.31
C PHE A 507 7.81 -18.81 5.13
N ILE A 508 7.46 -17.59 4.74
CA ILE A 508 6.43 -16.78 5.40
C ILE A 508 5.26 -16.63 4.43
N LYS A 509 4.03 -16.75 4.92
CA LYS A 509 2.86 -16.44 4.10
C LYS A 509 2.80 -14.95 3.81
N GLN A 510 2.54 -14.59 2.56
CA GLN A 510 2.41 -13.19 2.17
C GLN A 510 1.27 -12.47 2.91
N GLU A 511 0.15 -13.15 3.17
CA GLU A 511 -0.99 -12.60 3.93
C GLU A 511 -0.71 -12.39 5.44
N ASP A 512 0.35 -13.00 5.98
CA ASP A 512 0.70 -12.91 7.40
C ASP A 512 1.63 -11.72 7.68
N VAL A 513 2.07 -10.99 6.65
CA VAL A 513 2.99 -9.86 6.76
C VAL A 513 2.54 -8.68 5.92
N GLU A 514 2.94 -7.48 6.33
CA GLU A 514 2.81 -6.26 5.54
C GLU A 514 4.19 -5.69 5.26
N ASN A 515 4.49 -5.45 3.97
CA ASN A 515 5.74 -4.82 3.56
C ASN A 515 5.78 -3.36 4.03
N SER A 516 6.95 -2.89 4.45
CA SER A 516 7.18 -1.47 4.65
C SER A 516 7.13 -0.72 3.32
N THR A 517 6.83 0.58 3.38
CA THR A 517 6.93 1.47 2.22
C THR A 517 8.34 1.45 1.63
N SER A 518 8.43 1.37 0.31
CA SER A 518 9.71 1.39 -0.42
C SER A 518 10.34 2.79 -0.48
N ASN A 519 9.57 3.85 -0.20
CA ASN A 519 10.06 5.23 -0.16
C ASN A 519 9.57 5.91 1.12
N PRO A 520 10.27 5.71 2.26
CA PRO A 520 9.89 6.32 3.52
C PRO A 520 10.05 7.84 3.48
N LYS A 521 9.02 8.57 3.92
CA LYS A 521 9.04 10.03 4.02
C LYS A 521 9.19 10.46 5.47
N LEU A 522 10.14 11.36 5.72
CA LEU A 522 10.30 12.03 7.01
C LEU A 522 9.22 13.11 7.17
N VAL A 523 8.42 13.01 8.23
CA VAL A 523 7.35 13.95 8.56
C VAL A 523 7.47 14.42 10.00
N SER A 524 7.00 15.64 10.28
CA SER A 524 6.93 16.20 11.63
C SER A 524 5.48 16.22 12.10
N LEU A 525 5.18 15.54 13.21
CA LEU A 525 3.82 15.34 13.72
C LEU A 525 3.78 15.54 15.23
N TYR A 526 2.65 16.00 15.75
CA TYR A 526 2.41 16.19 17.18
C TYR A 526 1.88 14.92 17.85
N ALA A 527 2.40 14.61 19.04
CA ALA A 527 1.80 13.61 19.93
C ALA A 527 0.38 14.04 20.35
N VAL A 528 -0.62 13.18 20.21
CA VAL A 528 -2.04 13.52 20.40
C VAL A 528 -2.54 13.24 21.82
N TYR A 529 -2.01 12.21 22.46
CA TYR A 529 -2.44 11.74 23.78
C TYR A 529 -1.50 12.19 24.91
N ASP A 530 -1.94 12.07 26.17
CA ASP A 530 -1.11 12.38 27.36
C ASP A 530 0.30 11.84 27.22
N LYS A 531 0.39 10.58 26.78
CA LYS A 531 1.61 9.82 26.65
C LYS A 531 1.54 8.98 25.39
N VAL A 532 2.30 9.40 24.38
CA VAL A 532 2.50 8.65 23.14
C VAL A 532 3.74 7.80 23.30
N HIS A 533 3.60 6.50 23.11
CA HIS A 533 4.66 5.53 23.30
C HIS A 533 5.39 5.24 22.00
N VAL A 534 6.71 5.03 22.11
CA VAL A 534 7.54 4.48 21.06
C VAL A 534 7.87 3.04 21.44
N TYR A 535 7.42 2.10 20.61
CA TYR A 535 7.48 0.66 20.88
C TYR A 535 8.68 0.00 20.18
N THR A 536 9.17 -1.11 20.71
CA THR A 536 10.27 -1.91 20.11
C THR A 536 9.88 -2.61 18.81
N SER A 537 8.59 -2.83 18.57
CA SER A 537 8.05 -3.42 17.35
C SER A 537 6.74 -2.72 16.99
N ALA A 538 6.19 -3.01 15.81
CA ALA A 538 4.94 -2.41 15.32
C ALA A 538 3.69 -3.01 15.99
N SER A 539 3.67 -3.00 17.33
CA SER A 539 2.56 -3.46 18.16
C SER A 539 2.43 -2.60 19.42
N LYS A 540 1.19 -2.22 19.78
CA LYS A 540 0.90 -1.48 21.02
C LYS A 540 1.10 -2.33 22.28
N SER A 541 1.26 -3.65 22.14
CA SER A 541 1.59 -4.56 23.24
C SER A 541 3.10 -4.79 23.41
N ALA A 542 3.93 -4.24 22.52
CA ALA A 542 5.38 -4.40 22.60
C ALA A 542 6.00 -3.55 23.73
N LYS A 543 7.26 -3.82 24.04
CA LYS A 543 7.99 -3.06 25.06
C LYS A 543 8.10 -1.59 24.64
N VAL A 544 7.83 -0.68 25.58
CA VAL A 544 7.99 0.76 25.37
C VAL A 544 9.47 1.13 25.54
N ILE A 545 10.04 1.81 24.55
CA ILE A 545 11.41 2.36 24.57
C ILE A 545 11.41 3.73 25.24
N LYS A 546 10.50 4.60 24.80
CA LYS A 546 10.40 6.00 25.22
C LYS A 546 8.96 6.48 25.11
N SER A 547 8.62 7.60 25.74
CA SER A 547 7.31 8.21 25.58
C SER A 547 7.42 9.72 25.52
N TYR A 548 6.42 10.33 24.88
CA TYR A 548 6.34 11.77 24.66
C TYR A 548 4.99 12.29 25.12
N ASN A 549 5.00 13.47 25.74
CA ASN A 549 3.77 14.12 26.17
C ASN A 549 3.03 14.74 24.98
N SER A 550 1.71 14.90 25.11
CA SER A 550 0.89 15.60 24.11
C SER A 550 1.49 16.93 23.67
N GLY A 551 1.35 17.24 22.38
CA GLY A 551 1.87 18.47 21.78
C GLY A 551 3.38 18.50 21.56
N HIS A 552 4.12 17.46 21.96
CA HIS A 552 5.51 17.29 21.55
C HIS A 552 5.57 17.05 20.03
N LEU A 553 6.46 17.74 19.33
CA LEU A 553 6.67 17.58 17.89
C LEU A 553 7.70 16.48 17.64
N LEU A 554 7.29 15.37 17.03
CA LEU A 554 8.14 14.24 16.67
C LEU A 554 8.48 14.26 15.19
N LYS A 555 9.73 13.93 14.87
CA LYS A 555 10.15 13.59 13.50
C LYS A 555 10.09 12.08 13.33
N VAL A 556 9.29 11.61 12.38
CA VAL A 556 9.07 10.17 12.14
C VAL A 556 9.07 9.86 10.65
N ASN A 557 9.45 8.65 10.28
CA ASN A 557 9.40 8.15 8.91
C ASN A 557 8.12 7.33 8.70
N THR A 558 7.47 7.48 7.55
CA THR A 558 6.40 6.53 7.15
C THR A 558 6.97 5.11 7.08
N PHE A 559 6.23 4.12 7.60
CA PHE A 559 6.69 2.74 7.63
C PHE A 559 5.67 1.77 7.03
N THR A 560 4.53 1.56 7.68
CA THR A 560 3.44 0.73 7.15
C THR A 560 2.11 1.50 7.11
N SER A 561 1.00 0.84 6.78
CA SER A 561 -0.35 1.42 6.81
C SER A 561 -0.67 2.09 8.15
N ASN A 562 -0.33 1.45 9.27
CA ASN A 562 -0.72 1.90 10.62
C ASN A 562 0.45 2.33 11.51
N TRP A 563 1.69 2.25 11.01
CA TRP A 563 2.87 2.55 11.82
C TRP A 563 3.80 3.56 11.16
N TYR A 564 4.37 4.42 11.99
CA TYR A 564 5.57 5.19 11.72
C TYR A 564 6.78 4.52 12.34
N ARG A 565 7.96 4.76 11.76
CA ARG A 565 9.28 4.42 12.32
C ARG A 565 9.91 5.68 12.88
N ALA A 566 10.40 5.63 14.12
CA ALA A 566 11.01 6.74 14.83
C ALA A 566 12.41 6.38 15.32
N THR A 567 13.32 7.34 15.25
CA THR A 567 14.62 7.26 15.92
C THR A 567 14.51 7.98 17.25
N VAL A 568 14.80 7.28 18.35
CA VAL A 568 14.77 7.85 19.70
C VAL A 568 16.09 7.62 20.42
N TYR A 569 16.45 8.54 21.31
CA TYR A 569 17.64 8.44 22.14
C TYR A 569 17.24 8.21 23.60
N VAL A 570 17.82 7.18 24.21
CA VAL A 570 17.69 6.84 25.64
C VAL A 570 19.10 6.78 26.22
N ASN A 571 19.40 7.66 27.19
CA ASN A 571 20.72 7.80 27.80
C ASN A 571 21.86 7.94 26.78
N GLY A 572 21.63 8.70 25.70
CA GLY A 572 22.60 8.93 24.62
C GLY A 572 22.71 7.80 23.59
N LYS A 573 22.10 6.64 23.84
CA LYS A 573 22.07 5.52 22.87
C LYS A 573 20.87 5.66 21.93
N LYS A 574 21.12 5.46 20.63
CA LYS A 574 20.13 5.49 19.55
C LYS A 574 19.33 4.18 19.55
N TYR A 575 18.02 4.29 19.33
CA TYR A 575 17.10 3.18 19.16
C TYR A 575 16.14 3.47 18.01
N THR A 576 15.82 2.44 17.26
CA THR A 576 14.69 2.45 16.32
C THR A 576 13.46 1.93 17.04
N GLY A 577 12.35 2.64 16.91
CA GLY A 577 11.07 2.20 17.42
C GLY A 577 9.92 2.61 16.54
N TYR A 578 8.72 2.26 16.96
CA TYR A 578 7.51 2.36 16.14
C TYR A 578 6.41 3.07 16.91
N ILE A 579 5.67 3.94 16.22
CA ILE A 579 4.58 4.73 16.79
C ILE A 579 3.35 4.50 15.92
N HIS A 580 2.22 4.22 16.54
CA HIS A 580 0.97 4.03 15.81
C HIS A 580 0.50 5.36 15.21
N LYS A 581 -0.05 5.35 13.99
CA LYS A 581 -0.44 6.59 13.31
C LYS A 581 -1.49 7.39 14.07
N ASP A 582 -2.48 6.73 14.66
CA ASP A 582 -3.53 7.37 15.46
C ASP A 582 -3.02 8.10 16.71
N ASP A 583 -1.78 7.86 17.11
CA ASP A 583 -1.19 8.52 18.27
C ASP A 583 -0.52 9.86 17.88
N LEU A 584 -0.45 10.18 16.58
CA LEU A 584 0.17 11.39 16.03
C LEU A 584 -0.80 12.18 15.13
N SER A 585 -0.65 13.50 15.09
CA SER A 585 -1.45 14.40 14.23
C SER A 585 -0.58 15.48 13.58
N THR A 586 -0.99 15.96 12.41
CA THR A 586 -0.39 17.15 11.78
C THR A 586 -0.72 18.43 12.55
N GLU A 587 -1.84 18.43 13.29
CA GLU A 587 -2.27 19.55 14.10
C GLU A 587 -1.87 19.36 15.55
N LYS A 588 -1.42 20.45 16.19
CA LYS A 588 -1.11 20.45 17.61
C LYS A 588 -2.41 20.29 18.40
N PRO A 589 -2.52 19.32 19.33
CA PRO A 589 -3.69 19.20 20.19
C PRO A 589 -3.93 20.48 21.01
N GLY A 590 -5.18 20.90 21.10
CA GLY A 590 -5.60 22.07 21.86
C GLY A 590 -7.10 22.34 21.72
N TYR A 591 -7.59 23.44 22.29
CA TYR A 591 -9.02 23.76 22.24
C TYR A 591 -9.60 23.96 20.84
N LEU A 592 -8.78 24.31 19.85
CA LEU A 592 -9.24 24.43 18.46
C LEU A 592 -9.78 23.11 17.88
N ASN A 593 -9.12 21.99 18.21
CA ASN A 593 -9.46 20.65 17.72
C ASN A 593 -10.04 19.73 18.82
N LEU A 594 -10.43 20.32 19.96
CA LEU A 594 -11.14 19.59 21.00
C LEU A 594 -12.57 19.29 20.54
N ASP A 595 -12.97 18.01 20.59
CA ASP A 595 -14.38 17.63 20.51
C ASP A 595 -15.16 18.26 21.67
N LEU A 596 -15.97 19.28 21.37
CA LEU A 596 -16.71 20.07 22.35
C LEU A 596 -17.85 19.28 23.00
N ARG A 597 -18.04 18.01 22.66
CA ARG A 597 -18.94 17.09 23.37
C ARG A 597 -18.27 16.42 24.57
N LYS A 598 -16.94 16.57 24.71
CA LYS A 598 -16.20 16.12 25.90
C LYS A 598 -16.37 17.16 27.01
N PRO A 599 -16.87 16.77 28.20
CA PRO A 599 -17.08 17.69 29.31
C PRO A 599 -15.74 18.22 29.82
N ALA A 600 -15.69 19.50 30.17
CA ALA A 600 -14.57 20.10 30.88
C ALA A 600 -14.60 19.72 32.37
N LYS A 601 -13.41 19.63 32.99
CA LYS A 601 -13.24 19.52 34.44
C LYS A 601 -13.17 20.91 35.08
N LEU A 602 -14.20 21.71 34.82
CA LEU A 602 -14.28 23.11 35.22
C LEU A 602 -15.07 23.27 36.52
N THR A 603 -14.59 24.12 37.43
CA THR A 603 -15.25 24.44 38.71
C THR A 603 -15.83 25.85 38.72
N VAL A 604 -16.82 26.09 39.60
CA VAL A 604 -17.42 27.41 39.83
C VAL A 604 -16.37 28.45 40.20
N GLN A 605 -15.39 28.05 41.03
CA GLN A 605 -14.32 28.90 41.53
C GLN A 605 -13.37 29.31 40.42
N GLU A 606 -13.01 28.39 39.50
CA GLU A 606 -12.17 28.72 38.33
C GLU A 606 -12.86 29.73 37.41
N ILE A 607 -14.16 29.57 37.16
CA ILE A 607 -14.95 30.54 36.39
C ILE A 607 -14.90 31.91 37.08
N LYS A 608 -15.28 32.00 38.36
CA LYS A 608 -15.29 33.26 39.10
C LYS A 608 -13.90 33.92 39.15
N ALA A 609 -12.85 33.12 39.36
CA ALA A 609 -11.47 33.59 39.41
C ALA A 609 -10.97 34.14 38.06
N LEU A 610 -11.43 33.61 36.92
CA LEU A 610 -11.14 34.19 35.61
C LEU A 610 -11.67 35.63 35.51
N PHE A 611 -12.94 35.84 35.87
CA PHE A 611 -13.55 37.17 35.85
C PHE A 611 -12.79 38.14 36.76
N ASP A 612 -12.42 37.72 37.97
CA ASP A 612 -11.65 38.56 38.89
C ASP A 612 -10.27 38.91 38.32
N ARG A 613 -9.53 37.91 37.80
CA ARG A 613 -8.19 38.09 37.20
C ARG A 613 -8.20 39.01 35.99
N LYS A 614 -9.29 39.02 35.21
CA LYS A 614 -9.41 39.83 33.99
C LYS A 614 -10.04 41.21 34.23
N GLY A 615 -10.30 41.59 35.49
CA GLY A 615 -10.86 42.91 35.83
C GLY A 615 -12.38 43.04 35.68
N HIS A 616 -13.08 41.90 35.74
CA HIS A 616 -14.53 41.79 35.58
C HIS A 616 -15.22 41.17 36.81
N GLY A 617 -14.66 41.39 38.01
CA GLY A 617 -15.14 40.77 39.25
C GLY A 617 -16.55 41.18 39.69
N ASP A 618 -17.05 42.29 39.16
CA ASP A 618 -18.40 42.86 39.31
C ASP A 618 -19.41 42.35 38.25
N SER A 619 -19.00 41.47 37.34
CA SER A 619 -19.89 40.94 36.30
C SER A 619 -20.96 40.01 36.89
N LYS A 620 -22.23 40.25 36.53
CA LYS A 620 -23.38 39.40 36.90
C LYS A 620 -23.27 37.96 36.37
N LEU A 621 -22.45 37.72 35.33
CA LEU A 621 -22.24 36.36 34.79
C LEU A 621 -21.65 35.40 35.82
N LYS A 622 -20.94 35.92 36.84
CA LYS A 622 -20.38 35.12 37.92
C LYS A 622 -21.44 34.38 38.74
N ASP A 623 -22.66 34.92 38.82
CA ASP A 623 -23.75 34.31 39.58
C ASP A 623 -24.24 33.01 38.91
N TYR A 624 -24.06 32.90 37.59
CA TYR A 624 -24.45 31.74 36.79
C TYR A 624 -23.32 30.74 36.55
N ALA A 625 -22.18 30.87 37.25
CA ALA A 625 -21.02 29.98 37.08
C ALA A 625 -21.37 28.49 37.28
N GLN A 626 -22.27 28.17 38.22
CA GLN A 626 -22.75 26.79 38.42
C GLN A 626 -23.59 26.30 37.24
N GLU A 627 -24.33 27.19 36.58
CA GLU A 627 -25.24 26.82 35.51
C GLU A 627 -24.51 26.30 34.28
N PHE A 628 -23.35 26.86 33.92
CA PHE A 628 -22.56 26.33 32.80
C PHE A 628 -22.16 24.87 33.00
N ILE A 629 -21.90 24.46 34.24
CA ILE A 629 -21.58 23.07 34.59
C ILE A 629 -22.85 22.22 34.53
N ASN A 630 -23.97 22.72 35.05
CA ASN A 630 -25.27 22.03 34.99
C ASN A 630 -25.68 21.76 33.52
N VAL A 631 -25.57 22.77 32.67
CA VAL A 631 -25.89 22.71 31.24
C VAL A 631 -24.95 21.76 30.51
N GLN A 632 -23.65 21.77 30.81
CA GLN A 632 -22.72 20.79 30.25
C GLN A 632 -23.19 19.37 30.53
N ASN A 633 -23.55 19.07 31.78
CA ASN A 633 -23.98 17.73 32.16
C ASN A 633 -25.33 17.36 31.53
N LYS A 634 -26.20 18.35 31.31
CA LYS A 634 -27.54 18.15 30.72
C LYS A 634 -27.51 17.94 29.20
N TYR A 635 -26.70 18.71 28.45
CA TYR A 635 -26.71 18.69 26.99
C TYR A 635 -25.42 18.16 26.36
N GLY A 636 -24.40 17.86 27.16
CA GLY A 636 -23.14 17.31 26.67
C GLY A 636 -22.37 18.29 25.80
N VAL A 637 -22.28 19.55 26.22
CA VAL A 637 -21.49 20.62 25.58
C VAL A 637 -20.47 21.14 26.59
N ASN A 638 -19.21 21.22 26.17
CA ASN A 638 -18.09 21.60 27.00
C ASN A 638 -18.29 22.96 27.69
N ALA A 639 -18.15 23.01 29.02
CA ALA A 639 -18.43 24.18 29.84
C ALA A 639 -17.40 25.30 29.65
N THR A 640 -16.12 25.00 29.35
CA THR A 640 -15.15 26.06 29.07
C THR A 640 -15.53 26.78 27.78
N TYR A 641 -16.05 26.05 26.79
CA TYR A 641 -16.62 26.63 25.58
C TYR A 641 -17.85 27.50 25.87
N LEU A 642 -18.83 27.00 26.66
CA LEU A 642 -20.04 27.75 26.97
C LEU A 642 -19.74 29.08 27.68
N VAL A 643 -18.79 29.07 28.62
CA VAL A 643 -18.32 30.27 29.33
C VAL A 643 -17.59 31.22 28.38
N ALA A 644 -16.62 30.72 27.60
CA ALA A 644 -15.85 31.52 26.65
C ALA A 644 -16.74 32.19 25.61
N HIS A 645 -17.71 31.45 25.09
CA HIS A 645 -18.69 31.93 24.14
C HIS A 645 -19.57 33.03 24.75
N THR A 646 -20.08 32.81 25.96
CA THR A 646 -20.86 33.85 26.67
C THR A 646 -20.06 35.12 26.90
N ILE A 647 -18.79 34.99 27.32
CA ILE A 647 -17.89 36.13 27.53
C ILE A 647 -17.73 36.93 26.24
N LEU A 648 -17.51 36.24 25.12
CA LEU A 648 -17.32 36.88 23.82
C LEU A 648 -18.59 37.62 23.36
N GLU A 649 -19.75 36.98 23.44
CA GLU A 649 -21.03 37.54 22.95
C GLU A 649 -21.56 38.69 23.83
N THR A 650 -21.18 38.75 25.11
CA THR A 650 -21.71 39.76 26.05
C THR A 650 -20.70 40.85 26.42
N GLY A 651 -19.47 40.77 25.92
CA GLY A 651 -18.38 41.63 26.38
C GLY A 651 -18.15 41.48 27.88
N TRP A 652 -17.91 40.24 28.34
CA TRP A 652 -17.74 39.88 29.76
C TRP A 652 -18.97 40.17 30.64
N GLY A 653 -20.17 40.25 30.06
CA GLY A 653 -21.41 40.54 30.77
C GLY A 653 -21.61 42.01 31.12
N LYS A 654 -20.82 42.93 30.54
CA LYS A 654 -20.88 44.37 30.86
C LYS A 654 -21.50 45.24 29.76
N GLN A 655 -21.66 44.72 28.54
CA GLN A 655 -21.99 45.54 27.37
C GLN A 655 -23.10 44.91 26.52
N SER A 656 -24.22 44.53 27.16
CA SER A 656 -25.33 43.92 26.43
C SER A 656 -26.69 44.26 27.05
N ASN A 657 -27.42 45.17 26.41
CA ASN A 657 -28.83 45.41 26.74
C ASN A 657 -29.68 44.13 26.59
N LEU A 658 -29.31 43.23 25.66
CA LEU A 658 -29.96 41.93 25.50
C LEU A 658 -29.78 41.05 26.74
N PHE A 659 -28.59 41.04 27.33
CA PHE A 659 -28.36 40.33 28.58
C PHE A 659 -29.10 41.02 29.73
N ASP A 660 -28.90 42.32 29.93
CA ASP A 660 -29.41 43.05 31.10
C ASP A 660 -30.94 43.10 31.19
N TYR A 661 -31.65 43.14 30.06
CA TYR A 661 -33.10 43.33 30.03
C TYR A 661 -33.89 42.16 29.43
N LYS A 662 -33.22 41.25 28.70
CA LYS A 662 -33.88 40.12 28.02
C LYS A 662 -33.33 38.75 28.41
N ASN A 663 -32.38 38.69 29.36
CA ASN A 663 -31.67 37.47 29.75
C ASN A 663 -31.03 36.73 28.56
N ASN A 664 -30.78 37.43 27.45
CA ASN A 664 -30.35 36.84 26.19
C ASN A 664 -28.84 37.01 26.02
N LEU A 665 -28.10 35.96 26.37
CA LEU A 665 -26.64 35.98 26.45
C LEU A 665 -25.93 35.89 25.09
N TYR A 666 -26.56 35.26 24.11
CA TYR A 666 -25.90 34.88 22.85
C TYR A 666 -26.51 35.60 21.64
N GLY A 667 -27.24 36.70 21.87
CA GLY A 667 -27.88 37.45 20.80
C GLY A 667 -28.95 36.65 20.04
N TYR A 668 -29.59 35.67 20.67
CA TYR A 668 -30.52 34.78 19.98
C TYR A 668 -31.71 35.57 19.39
N GLY A 669 -31.86 35.48 18.07
CA GLY A 669 -32.88 36.23 17.32
C GLY A 669 -32.63 37.73 17.18
N ALA A 670 -31.43 38.22 17.55
CA ALA A 670 -31.02 39.60 17.33
C ALA A 670 -30.55 39.78 15.88
N TYR A 671 -31.26 40.59 15.11
CA TYR A 671 -30.89 40.90 13.73
C TYR A 671 -30.18 42.25 13.65
N ASP A 672 -29.19 42.40 12.76
CA ASP A 672 -28.39 43.63 12.59
C ASP A 672 -29.18 44.92 12.40
N VAL A 673 -30.43 44.81 11.92
CA VAL A 673 -31.31 45.96 11.66
C VAL A 673 -32.08 46.42 12.90
N CYS A 674 -32.09 45.64 13.98
CA CYS A 674 -32.90 45.84 15.18
C CYS A 674 -32.43 44.91 16.32
N PRO A 675 -31.15 44.91 16.72
CA PRO A 675 -30.57 43.84 17.52
C PRO A 675 -31.30 43.63 18.85
N PHE A 676 -31.62 44.73 19.56
CA PHE A 676 -32.34 44.65 20.82
C PHE A 676 -33.82 44.36 20.60
N THR A 677 -34.48 45.08 19.68
CA THR A 677 -35.91 44.96 19.40
C THR A 677 -36.28 43.55 18.93
N CYS A 678 -35.44 42.98 18.07
CA CYS A 678 -35.67 41.67 17.48
C CYS A 678 -35.22 40.54 18.40
N GLY A 679 -34.18 40.72 19.22
CA GLY A 679 -33.71 39.67 20.13
C GLY A 679 -34.82 39.09 21.01
N TYR A 680 -34.77 37.77 21.22
CA TYR A 680 -35.71 37.10 22.12
C TYR A 680 -35.51 37.52 23.58
N TYR A 681 -36.61 37.48 24.33
CA TYR A 681 -36.67 37.54 25.78
C TYR A 681 -36.74 36.12 26.33
N PHE A 682 -35.79 35.79 27.20
CA PHE A 682 -35.80 34.54 27.98
C PHE A 682 -36.31 34.82 29.39
N ASP A 683 -37.07 33.90 29.95
CA ASP A 683 -37.63 34.04 31.30
C ASP A 683 -36.51 34.06 32.37
N SER A 684 -35.43 33.34 32.12
CA SER A 684 -34.23 33.29 32.94
C SER A 684 -32.94 33.27 32.10
N VAL A 685 -31.81 33.52 32.75
CA VAL A 685 -30.49 33.44 32.08
C VAL A 685 -30.13 31.98 31.81
N GLU A 686 -30.51 31.08 32.73
CA GLU A 686 -30.40 29.63 32.64
C GLU A 686 -31.07 29.09 31.37
N ASP A 687 -32.25 29.62 31.02
CA ASP A 687 -32.95 29.27 29.78
C ASP A 687 -32.16 29.66 28.53
N SER A 688 -31.51 30.83 28.54
CA SER A 688 -30.66 31.26 27.42
C SER A 688 -29.44 30.35 27.26
N ILE A 689 -28.78 29.93 28.36
CA ILE A 689 -27.63 29.02 28.33
C ILE A 689 -28.09 27.63 27.84
N SER A 690 -29.18 27.12 28.40
CA SER A 690 -29.76 25.82 28.04
C SER A 690 -30.16 25.75 26.56
N ASN A 691 -30.79 26.79 26.02
CA ASN A 691 -31.23 26.84 24.63
C ASN A 691 -30.06 26.79 23.65
N VAL A 692 -29.02 27.59 23.91
CA VAL A 692 -27.83 27.58 23.06
C VAL A 692 -27.07 26.28 23.17
N ALA A 693 -26.91 25.71 24.37
CA ALA A 693 -26.25 24.42 24.50
C ALA A 693 -27.00 23.30 23.75
N TYR A 694 -28.33 23.23 23.90
CA TYR A 694 -29.15 22.27 23.15
C TYR A 694 -28.98 22.43 21.63
N GLN A 695 -29.00 23.68 21.14
CA GLN A 695 -28.86 23.96 19.72
C GLN A 695 -27.46 23.65 19.20
N VAL A 696 -26.41 24.11 19.89
CA VAL A 696 -25.02 23.82 19.51
C VAL A 696 -24.80 22.32 19.48
N LYS A 697 -25.29 21.59 20.49
CA LYS A 697 -25.20 20.13 20.52
C LYS A 697 -25.84 19.48 19.30
N SER A 698 -27.09 19.84 19.00
CA SER A 698 -27.90 19.20 17.96
C SER A 698 -27.47 19.62 16.54
N ASP A 699 -27.29 20.91 16.31
CA ASP A 699 -27.08 21.46 14.97
C ASP A 699 -25.61 21.45 14.54
N TYR A 700 -24.66 21.64 15.47
CA TYR A 700 -23.24 21.88 15.15
C TYR A 700 -22.32 20.73 15.54
N LEU A 701 -22.50 20.12 16.72
CA LEU A 701 -21.53 19.16 17.27
C LEU A 701 -21.85 17.70 16.98
N THR A 702 -23.10 17.38 16.64
CA THR A 702 -23.54 15.99 16.42
C THR A 702 -23.52 15.64 14.94
N PRO A 703 -22.96 14.48 14.54
CA PRO A 703 -23.04 14.01 13.15
C PRO A 703 -24.48 14.03 12.63
N ASN A 704 -24.66 14.50 11.39
CA ASN A 704 -25.96 14.77 10.75
C ASN A 704 -26.74 15.97 11.30
N GLY A 705 -26.19 16.73 12.25
CA GLY A 705 -26.70 18.04 12.63
C GLY A 705 -26.76 18.98 11.43
N LYS A 706 -27.74 19.90 11.43
CA LYS A 706 -28.05 20.79 10.30
C LYS A 706 -26.82 21.53 9.75
N TRP A 707 -25.88 21.87 10.62
CA TRP A 707 -24.70 22.67 10.34
C TRP A 707 -23.38 21.96 10.70
N TYR A 708 -23.41 20.64 10.86
CA TYR A 708 -22.26 19.84 11.28
C TYR A 708 -21.12 19.88 10.24
N ASN A 709 -19.93 20.31 10.67
CA ASN A 709 -18.69 20.29 9.89
C ASN A 709 -17.50 19.75 10.71
N GLY A 710 -17.77 19.08 11.83
CA GLY A 710 -16.80 18.67 12.84
C GLY A 710 -17.27 19.08 14.24
N PRO A 711 -16.99 18.28 15.28
CA PRO A 711 -17.49 18.54 16.64
C PRO A 711 -16.61 19.52 17.44
N ASP A 712 -15.70 20.23 16.77
CA ASP A 712 -14.73 21.14 17.38
C ASP A 712 -14.97 22.60 16.95
N LEU A 713 -14.14 23.52 17.43
CA LEU A 713 -14.29 24.95 17.09
C LEU A 713 -14.05 25.23 15.61
N ILE A 714 -13.17 24.47 14.96
CA ILE A 714 -12.85 24.62 13.54
C ILE A 714 -14.07 24.26 12.69
N GLY A 715 -14.66 23.09 12.93
CA GLY A 715 -15.87 22.63 12.27
C GLY A 715 -17.04 23.58 12.54
N MET A 716 -17.25 23.97 13.79
CA MET A 716 -18.33 24.88 14.16
C MET A 716 -18.25 26.23 13.43
N ASN A 717 -17.05 26.82 13.32
CA ASN A 717 -16.86 28.13 12.70
C ASN A 717 -17.14 28.18 11.19
N VAL A 718 -17.26 27.02 10.52
CA VAL A 718 -17.66 26.97 9.11
C VAL A 718 -19.05 27.58 8.90
N LYS A 719 -19.96 27.40 9.86
CA LYS A 719 -21.38 27.81 9.76
C LYS A 719 -21.87 28.65 10.93
N TYR A 720 -21.09 28.81 12.00
CA TYR A 720 -21.53 29.54 13.18
C TYR A 720 -21.35 31.05 13.05
N ALA A 721 -20.16 31.51 12.62
CA ALA A 721 -19.84 32.93 12.51
C ALA A 721 -19.27 33.28 11.12
N THR A 722 -19.49 34.52 10.69
CA THR A 722 -18.84 35.08 9.50
C THR A 722 -17.37 35.43 9.77
N ASP A 723 -17.04 35.74 11.03
CA ASP A 723 -15.67 36.02 11.48
C ASP A 723 -14.81 34.75 11.51
N LYS A 724 -13.82 34.68 10.62
CA LYS A 724 -12.90 33.55 10.52
C LYS A 724 -12.00 33.39 11.75
N ASP A 725 -11.80 34.43 12.56
CA ASP A 725 -11.03 34.38 13.80
C ASP A 725 -11.87 34.03 15.04
N TRP A 726 -13.20 33.85 14.90
CA TRP A 726 -14.09 33.52 16.03
C TRP A 726 -13.60 32.30 16.82
N GLN A 727 -13.25 31.21 16.12
CA GLN A 727 -12.70 29.99 16.75
C GLN A 727 -11.45 30.26 17.61
N ASN A 728 -10.55 31.13 17.15
CA ASN A 728 -9.32 31.43 17.87
C ASN A 728 -9.61 32.33 19.09
N LYS A 729 -10.56 33.27 18.98
CA LYS A 729 -11.01 34.09 20.12
C LYS A 729 -11.61 33.21 21.22
N ILE A 730 -12.47 32.26 20.85
CA ILE A 730 -13.04 31.28 21.78
C ILE A 730 -11.96 30.40 22.40
N ALA A 731 -11.09 29.78 21.59
CA ALA A 731 -10.02 28.91 22.08
C ALA A 731 -9.08 29.65 23.06
N ARG A 732 -8.74 30.92 22.79
CA ARG A 732 -7.94 31.76 23.70
C ARG A 732 -8.64 31.99 25.05
N LEU A 733 -9.95 32.25 25.04
CA LEU A 733 -10.73 32.40 26.27
C LEU A 733 -10.86 31.07 27.04
N MET A 734 -10.99 29.95 26.33
CA MET A 734 -10.96 28.61 26.95
C MET A 734 -9.60 28.34 27.61
N GLU A 735 -8.50 28.67 26.95
CA GLU A 735 -7.14 28.53 27.49
C GLU A 735 -6.90 29.45 28.71
N ASP A 736 -7.40 30.70 28.64
CA ASP A 736 -7.36 31.65 29.76
C ASP A 736 -8.13 31.14 30.99
N LEU A 737 -9.23 30.41 30.76
CA LEU A 737 -10.08 29.84 31.80
C LEU A 737 -9.43 28.63 32.45
N GLN A 738 -8.98 27.67 31.64
CA GLN A 738 -8.30 26.46 32.06
C GLN A 738 -7.35 26.00 30.95
N PRO A 739 -6.01 25.91 31.20
CA PRO A 739 -5.08 25.42 30.19
C PRO A 739 -5.48 24.05 29.63
N TYR A 740 -5.23 23.81 28.34
CA TYR A 740 -5.63 22.54 27.72
C TYR A 740 -4.94 21.34 28.37
N ASP A 741 -5.74 20.48 29.02
CA ASP A 741 -5.27 19.24 29.64
C ASP A 741 -5.47 18.06 28.67
N ALA A 742 -4.43 17.75 27.91
CA ALA A 742 -4.45 16.63 26.97
C ALA A 742 -4.69 15.27 27.66
N LYS A 743 -4.24 15.10 28.91
CA LYS A 743 -4.44 13.86 29.67
C LYS A 743 -5.89 13.64 30.01
N TYR A 744 -6.51 14.69 30.49
CA TYR A 744 -7.92 14.67 30.79
C TYR A 744 -8.73 14.41 29.50
N TYR A 745 -8.53 15.20 28.44
CA TYR A 745 -9.36 15.08 27.24
C TYR A 745 -9.12 13.81 26.41
N SER A 746 -7.92 13.21 26.46
CA SER A 746 -7.65 11.93 25.79
C SER A 746 -8.41 10.74 26.39
N SER A 747 -8.62 10.74 27.72
CA SER A 747 -9.35 9.70 28.44
C SER A 747 -10.84 10.00 28.62
N THR A 748 -11.26 11.23 28.36
CA THR A 748 -12.65 11.67 28.54
C THR A 748 -13.52 11.25 27.37
N ASN A 749 -14.59 10.51 27.66
CA ASN A 749 -15.62 10.15 26.70
C ASN A 749 -16.51 11.35 26.37
N VAL A 750 -17.03 11.36 25.14
CA VAL A 750 -18.08 12.32 24.74
C VAL A 750 -19.37 12.03 25.50
N VAL A 751 -20.09 13.07 25.91
CA VAL A 751 -21.46 12.92 26.40
C VAL A 751 -22.37 12.80 25.18
N THR A 752 -23.00 11.65 24.97
CA THR A 752 -23.81 11.40 23.77
C THR A 752 -25.23 11.93 23.88
N SER A 753 -25.78 12.01 25.09
CA SER A 753 -27.12 12.53 25.32
C SER A 753 -27.19 14.03 25.07
N ASN A 754 -28.25 14.44 24.36
CA ASN A 754 -28.73 15.81 24.38
C ASN A 754 -29.99 15.81 25.26
N GLY A 755 -30.01 16.59 26.34
CA GLY A 755 -31.21 16.75 27.17
C GLY A 755 -32.42 17.20 26.35
N PRO A 756 -33.63 17.15 26.92
CA PRO A 756 -34.84 17.58 26.23
C PRO A 756 -34.72 19.05 25.80
N ALA A 757 -35.28 19.37 24.62
CA ALA A 757 -35.35 20.73 24.14
C ALA A 757 -36.00 21.64 25.20
N PRO A 758 -35.44 22.83 25.50
CA PRO A 758 -36.06 23.77 26.42
C PRO A 758 -37.49 24.12 25.98
N SER A 759 -38.45 24.01 26.89
CA SER A 759 -39.89 24.13 26.61
C SER A 759 -40.45 25.54 26.76
N GLY A 760 -39.61 26.58 26.70
CA GLY A 760 -40.08 27.94 26.96
C GLY A 760 -40.75 28.60 25.78
N ASN A 761 -41.76 29.42 26.10
CA ASN A 761 -42.46 30.25 25.12
C ASN A 761 -41.76 31.61 25.02
N TRP A 762 -40.65 31.65 24.26
CA TRP A 762 -39.81 32.84 24.18
C TRP A 762 -40.48 33.93 23.33
N SER A 763 -40.96 34.98 23.99
CA SER A 763 -41.44 36.21 23.33
C SER A 763 -40.24 37.09 22.94
N ARG A 764 -40.49 38.12 22.14
CA ARG A 764 -39.51 39.18 21.85
C ARG A 764 -39.77 40.45 22.67
N ASP A 765 -40.99 40.59 23.17
CA ASP A 765 -41.36 41.71 24.02
C ASP A 765 -40.95 41.42 25.47
N ILE A 766 -40.46 42.46 26.14
CA ILE A 766 -40.24 42.42 27.58
C ILE A 766 -41.61 42.37 28.28
N PRO A 767 -41.85 41.45 29.22
CA PRO A 767 -43.11 41.35 29.95
C PRO A 767 -43.47 42.67 30.65
N ALA A 768 -44.77 42.97 30.67
CA ALA A 768 -45.26 44.20 31.30
C ALA A 768 -44.81 44.31 32.77
N GLY A 769 -44.34 45.49 33.18
CA GLY A 769 -43.84 45.76 34.53
C GLY A 769 -42.37 45.42 34.77
N LYS A 770 -41.67 44.80 33.81
CA LYS A 770 -40.22 44.61 33.88
C LYS A 770 -39.46 45.86 33.40
N PRO A 771 -38.24 46.12 33.90
CA PRO A 771 -37.43 47.24 33.44
C PRO A 771 -37.06 47.07 31.96
N TYR A 772 -36.87 48.19 31.27
CA TYR A 772 -36.43 48.23 29.87
C TYR A 772 -35.40 49.37 29.69
N PRO A 773 -34.52 49.29 28.68
CA PRO A 773 -33.53 50.33 28.43
C PRO A 773 -34.24 51.55 27.83
N SER A 774 -34.39 52.62 28.62
CA SER A 774 -35.14 53.82 28.23
C SER A 774 -34.47 54.65 27.11
N ASP A 775 -33.17 54.44 26.89
CA ASP A 775 -32.39 54.94 25.77
C ASP A 775 -32.73 54.20 24.46
N VAL A 776 -33.11 52.93 24.55
CA VAL A 776 -33.51 52.10 23.40
C VAL A 776 -35.02 52.12 23.15
N VAL A 777 -35.83 51.80 24.15
CA VAL A 777 -37.29 51.70 24.04
C VAL A 777 -37.93 53.02 24.42
N LYS A 778 -38.46 53.73 23.44
CA LYS A 778 -39.13 55.04 23.60
C LYS A 778 -40.63 54.84 23.63
N ASN A 779 -41.19 54.76 24.84
CA ASN A 779 -42.62 54.65 25.03
C ASN A 779 -43.31 56.01 24.86
N MET A 780 -44.47 56.00 24.21
CA MET A 780 -45.37 57.14 24.12
C MET A 780 -46.28 57.21 25.35
N PRO A 781 -46.86 58.39 25.68
CA PRO A 781 -47.87 58.50 26.73
C PRO A 781 -49.01 57.48 26.54
N ALA A 782 -49.49 56.89 27.63
CA ALA A 782 -50.57 55.92 27.58
C ALA A 782 -51.80 56.50 26.89
N GLY A 783 -52.39 55.75 25.95
CA GLY A 783 -53.54 56.18 25.17
C GLY A 783 -53.21 57.12 23.99
N THR A 784 -51.94 57.25 23.60
CA THR A 784 -51.55 57.96 22.36
C THR A 784 -52.21 57.30 21.16
N LYS A 785 -52.94 58.09 20.37
CA LYS A 785 -53.70 57.65 19.19
C LYS A 785 -53.18 58.27 17.90
N ALA A 786 -53.24 57.50 16.82
CA ALA A 786 -52.99 57.95 15.46
C ALA A 786 -54.01 57.33 14.50
N THR A 787 -54.27 57.99 13.39
CA THR A 787 -55.07 57.45 12.28
C THR A 787 -54.17 57.07 11.11
N ILE A 788 -54.49 55.95 10.46
CA ILE A 788 -53.81 55.50 9.25
C ILE A 788 -54.13 56.42 8.07
N ASN A 789 -53.12 57.01 7.40
CA ASN A 789 -53.33 57.94 6.28
C ASN A 789 -53.38 57.26 4.89
N THR A 790 -52.95 56.01 4.80
CA THR A 790 -53.00 55.16 3.59
C THR A 790 -53.10 53.69 3.98
N ASN A 791 -53.70 52.84 3.15
CA ASN A 791 -53.77 51.40 3.46
C ASN A 791 -52.35 50.85 3.72
N ALA A 792 -52.10 50.35 4.93
CA ALA A 792 -50.76 50.05 5.40
C ALA A 792 -50.68 48.67 6.07
N ASN A 793 -49.61 47.94 5.74
CA ASN A 793 -49.30 46.68 6.39
C ASN A 793 -48.53 46.93 7.69
N TRP A 794 -49.04 46.41 8.79
CA TRP A 794 -48.30 46.33 10.05
C TRP A 794 -47.75 44.92 10.23
N ARG A 795 -46.58 44.82 10.86
CA ARG A 795 -45.69 43.67 10.73
C ARG A 795 -45.17 43.18 12.08
N SER A 796 -44.64 41.96 12.09
CA SER A 796 -44.00 41.37 13.26
C SER A 796 -42.66 42.02 13.61
N PHE A 797 -41.95 42.59 12.63
CA PHE A 797 -40.70 43.32 12.84
C PHE A 797 -40.68 44.69 12.17
N PRO A 798 -39.85 45.62 12.66
CA PRO A 798 -39.75 46.97 12.12
C PRO A 798 -38.84 47.05 10.88
N TYR A 799 -39.08 46.19 9.88
CA TYR A 799 -38.44 46.20 8.57
C TYR A 799 -39.26 45.40 7.55
N VAL A 800 -38.92 45.53 6.26
CA VAL A 800 -39.61 44.85 5.15
C VAL A 800 -38.67 43.84 4.50
N ASN A 801 -38.55 42.66 5.08
CA ASN A 801 -37.88 41.51 4.44
C ASN A 801 -38.62 40.22 4.83
N ASN A 802 -38.15 39.06 4.33
CA ASN A 802 -38.82 37.76 4.50
C ASN A 802 -38.96 37.30 5.96
N ASN A 803 -38.18 37.84 6.90
CA ASN A 803 -38.33 37.54 8.33
C ASN A 803 -39.46 38.36 8.99
N SER A 804 -39.94 39.43 8.35
CA SER A 804 -40.98 40.33 8.86
C SER A 804 -42.34 40.03 8.25
N ASN A 805 -43.10 39.20 8.97
CA ASN A 805 -44.43 38.77 8.58
C ASN A 805 -45.43 39.93 8.66
N VAL A 806 -46.28 40.07 7.65
CA VAL A 806 -47.44 40.97 7.70
C VAL A 806 -48.45 40.38 8.68
N ILE A 807 -48.74 41.12 9.75
CA ILE A 807 -49.76 40.73 10.73
C ILE A 807 -51.16 40.97 10.14
N GLY A 808 -51.31 42.04 9.36
CA GLY A 808 -52.51 42.37 8.61
C GLY A 808 -52.36 43.70 7.87
N THR A 809 -53.44 44.15 7.25
CA THR A 809 -53.51 45.44 6.56
C THR A 809 -54.54 46.32 7.26
N LEU A 810 -54.12 47.51 7.68
CA LEU A 810 -54.99 48.53 8.26
C LEU A 810 -55.46 49.47 7.15
N LYS A 811 -56.77 49.73 7.09
CA LYS A 811 -57.35 50.62 6.08
C LYS A 811 -57.13 52.08 6.45
N VAL A 812 -57.14 52.96 5.46
CA VAL A 812 -57.18 54.42 5.67
C VAL A 812 -58.26 54.79 6.70
N SER A 813 -57.95 55.78 7.54
CA SER A 813 -58.77 56.26 8.66
C SER A 813 -58.96 55.28 9.82
N THR A 814 -58.31 54.11 9.82
CA THR A 814 -58.28 53.22 11.00
C THR A 814 -57.56 53.93 12.14
N GLU A 815 -58.17 54.01 13.32
CA GLU A 815 -57.53 54.51 14.55
C GLU A 815 -56.71 53.38 15.19
N VAL A 816 -55.48 53.69 15.62
CA VAL A 816 -54.58 52.77 16.32
C VAL A 816 -54.02 53.38 17.59
N ILE A 817 -53.70 52.54 18.56
CA ILE A 817 -52.94 52.94 19.75
C ILE A 817 -51.46 52.84 19.43
N VAL A 818 -50.74 53.96 19.55
CA VAL A 818 -49.28 54.01 19.35
C VAL A 818 -48.59 53.82 20.70
N LEU A 819 -47.83 52.74 20.83
CA LEU A 819 -47.14 52.37 22.07
C LEU A 819 -45.78 53.08 22.19
N GLY A 820 -45.10 53.34 21.09
CA GLY A 820 -43.74 53.85 21.10
C GLY A 820 -42.95 53.54 19.84
N TYR A 821 -41.64 53.76 19.90
CA TYR A 821 -40.67 53.34 18.89
C TYR A 821 -39.37 52.91 19.58
N ASN A 822 -38.50 52.19 18.88
CA ASN A 822 -37.20 51.79 19.43
C ASN A 822 -36.06 52.38 18.60
N THR A 823 -35.00 52.84 19.26
CA THR A 823 -33.88 53.57 18.63
C THR A 823 -32.83 52.65 18.02
N ASP A 824 -32.84 51.36 18.33
CA ASP A 824 -31.93 50.36 17.74
C ASP A 824 -32.37 49.90 16.34
N VAL A 825 -33.56 50.31 15.90
CA VAL A 825 -34.09 49.99 14.58
C VAL A 825 -33.43 50.90 13.54
N LYS A 826 -32.74 50.30 12.55
CA LYS A 826 -32.15 51.04 11.43
C LYS A 826 -33.23 51.72 10.59
N THR A 827 -33.12 53.03 10.42
CA THR A 827 -33.99 53.84 9.57
C THR A 827 -33.39 53.99 8.16
N ASN A 828 -34.16 53.70 7.11
CA ASN A 828 -33.70 53.76 5.72
C ASN A 828 -34.27 54.98 4.98
N GLY A 829 -33.95 56.21 5.41
CA GLY A 829 -34.29 57.37 4.60
C GLY A 829 -33.99 58.72 5.24
N SER A 830 -34.17 59.77 4.44
CA SER A 830 -33.96 61.17 4.80
C SER A 830 -35.28 61.94 4.72
N TYR A 831 -35.36 63.03 5.50
CA TYR A 831 -36.42 64.05 5.52
C TYR A 831 -36.93 64.36 4.09
N PRO A 832 -38.25 64.54 3.84
CA PRO A 832 -39.31 64.96 4.79
C PRO A 832 -40.15 63.85 5.44
N TYR A 833 -39.84 62.58 5.21
CA TYR A 833 -40.66 61.45 5.67
C TYR A 833 -40.29 60.99 7.10
N ASP A 834 -41.28 60.61 7.92
CA ASP A 834 -41.00 59.95 9.20
C ASP A 834 -40.66 58.49 8.93
N THR A 835 -39.36 58.20 8.95
CA THR A 835 -38.80 56.88 8.66
C THR A 835 -38.73 55.97 9.89
N THR A 836 -39.29 56.42 11.01
CA THR A 836 -39.33 55.69 12.27
C THR A 836 -40.37 54.58 12.21
N TRP A 837 -40.02 53.40 12.70
CA TRP A 837 -41.00 52.34 12.93
C TRP A 837 -41.64 52.51 14.30
N TYR A 838 -42.97 52.63 14.32
CA TYR A 838 -43.73 52.70 15.55
C TYR A 838 -44.33 51.34 15.89
N ARG A 839 -44.21 50.98 17.16
CA ARG A 839 -44.93 49.87 17.76
C ARG A 839 -46.36 50.33 18.05
N ILE A 840 -47.34 49.61 17.53
CA ILE A 840 -48.76 49.88 17.69
C ILE A 840 -49.48 48.67 18.29
N SER A 841 -50.64 48.93 18.90
CA SER A 841 -51.57 47.89 19.35
C SER A 841 -52.90 48.01 18.59
N VAL A 842 -53.34 46.89 18.00
CA VAL A 842 -54.62 46.77 17.30
C VAL A 842 -55.32 45.52 17.82
N ASN A 843 -56.53 45.67 18.38
CA ASN A 843 -57.33 44.58 18.95
C ASN A 843 -56.56 43.69 19.94
N GLY A 844 -55.70 44.28 20.77
CA GLY A 844 -54.89 43.56 21.77
C GLY A 844 -53.63 42.87 21.22
N LYS A 845 -53.41 42.88 19.89
CA LYS A 845 -52.18 42.38 19.27
C LYS A 845 -51.21 43.53 19.02
N GLN A 846 -49.92 43.31 19.26
CA GLN A 846 -48.86 44.29 18.99
C GLN A 846 -48.16 44.01 17.66
N GLY A 847 -47.65 45.07 17.04
CA GLY A 847 -46.90 45.00 15.79
C GLY A 847 -46.28 46.34 15.43
N TRP A 848 -45.57 46.37 14.32
CA TRP A 848 -44.79 47.52 13.87
C TRP A 848 -45.35 48.11 12.58
N ILE A 849 -45.44 49.43 12.50
CA ILE A 849 -45.86 50.16 11.30
C ILE A 849 -44.91 51.32 11.03
N TYR A 850 -44.74 51.66 9.77
CA TYR A 850 -43.90 52.78 9.36
C TYR A 850 -44.58 54.12 9.69
N GLY A 851 -43.81 55.06 10.24
CA GLY A 851 -44.29 56.34 10.74
C GLY A 851 -44.98 57.20 9.69
N ASP A 852 -44.51 57.14 8.44
CA ASP A 852 -45.11 57.83 7.30
C ASP A 852 -46.59 57.45 7.05
N TYR A 853 -47.05 56.31 7.59
CA TYR A 853 -48.44 55.87 7.49
C TYR A 853 -49.34 56.37 8.63
N LEU A 854 -48.77 57.06 9.63
CA LEU A 854 -49.46 57.54 10.81
C LEU A 854 -49.71 59.05 10.76
N THR A 855 -50.93 59.45 11.12
CA THR A 855 -51.27 60.84 11.43
C THR A 855 -51.73 60.92 12.88
N PHE A 856 -50.91 61.52 13.75
CA PHE A 856 -51.22 61.65 15.17
C PHE A 856 -52.37 62.63 15.41
N THR A 857 -53.36 62.22 16.21
CA THR A 857 -54.62 62.96 16.41
C THR A 857 -54.43 64.29 17.18
N ASN A 858 -53.30 64.48 17.87
CA ASN A 858 -52.94 65.72 18.57
C ASN A 858 -51.57 66.25 18.11
N ALA A 859 -51.57 67.35 17.34
CA ALA A 859 -50.35 67.96 16.78
C ALA A 859 -49.31 68.44 17.82
N LYS A 860 -49.72 68.68 19.08
CA LYS A 860 -48.81 69.01 20.20
C LYS A 860 -48.06 67.80 20.77
N GLN A 861 -48.55 66.58 20.59
CA GLN A 861 -47.86 65.35 21.03
C GLN A 861 -46.86 64.85 19.96
N ALA A 862 -47.13 65.09 18.67
CA ALA A 862 -46.21 64.73 17.58
C ALA A 862 -44.90 65.55 17.57
N LYS A 863 -44.95 66.84 17.93
CA LYS A 863 -43.77 67.74 17.93
C LYS A 863 -42.74 67.47 19.03
N VAL A 864 -43.11 66.73 20.08
CA VAL A 864 -42.22 66.48 21.24
C VAL A 864 -41.22 65.35 20.98
N TYR A 865 -41.44 64.52 19.96
CA TYR A 865 -40.67 63.29 19.76
C TYR A 865 -39.88 63.22 18.44
N THR A 866 -39.98 64.25 17.58
CA THR A 866 -39.21 64.35 16.33
C THR A 866 -38.04 65.33 16.37
N SER A 867 -37.76 66.01 17.50
CA SER A 867 -36.66 66.98 17.59
C SER A 867 -35.44 66.42 18.31
N SER A 868 -34.55 65.73 17.58
CA SER A 868 -33.15 65.56 17.97
C SER A 868 -32.28 66.78 17.56
N TYR A 869 -32.87 67.91 17.19
CA TYR A 869 -32.13 69.10 16.71
C TYR A 869 -32.11 70.31 17.66
N ASP A 870 -32.84 70.29 18.79
CA ASP A 870 -32.90 71.46 19.70
C ASP A 870 -31.80 71.50 20.78
N LEU A 871 -30.89 70.52 20.85
CA LEU A 871 -29.77 70.51 21.81
C LEU A 871 -28.47 71.18 21.29
N LEU A 872 -28.45 71.70 20.06
CA LEU A 872 -27.28 72.36 19.45
C LEU A 872 -27.41 73.87 19.27
N GLN A 873 -28.48 74.49 19.77
CA GLN A 873 -28.67 75.96 19.77
C GLN A 873 -28.66 76.60 21.18
N GLN A 874 -28.35 75.83 22.24
CA GLN A 874 -28.22 76.35 23.61
C GLN A 874 -26.78 76.43 24.14
N PHE A 875 -25.78 76.22 23.27
CA PHE A 875 -24.40 76.65 23.52
C PHE A 875 -23.97 77.65 22.44
N LYS A 876 -24.49 78.87 22.56
CA LYS A 876 -23.86 80.11 22.14
C LYS A 876 -24.03 81.14 23.25
#